data_AF-R6Y4Y4-F1
#
_entry.id   AF-R6Y4Y4-F1
#
_cell.length_a   1.000
_cell.length_b   1.000
_cell.length_c   1.000
_cell.angle_alpha   90.00
_cell.angle_beta   90.00
_cell.angle_gamma   90.00
#
_symmetry.space_group_name_H-M   'P 1'
#
loop_
_entity.id
_entity.type
_entity.pdbx_description
1 polymer ?
#
loop_
_entity_poly.entity_id
_entity_poly.type
_entity_poly.pdbx_seq_one_letter_code
_entity_poly.pdbx_strand_id
1 'polypeptide(L)'
;MINFYVLITIILTTLSNFSYNFPKVKNAQNTSMVSNASILNSKVKSIFKSLNSGGVDDLFIDNYYEGVYFSNLKENIGNNSHGSCSYVALAMLISFYDSYWNDLFIPEEYDVEPISSFITYPSADFSFPSFYAESPGILFEPSNEVNSLSLNEYLLYVSTHSDIYFQSKLISLSQSYFGKEKFENNSNPFGMTFGEMLNFLNYYLYDYRKFNTAQVTINSCNDASSVRFYTINKIKEGIPVILRSESSSLGGHAFIAYDYDALTDEIYVHTGWRDDNSNKTLSHVSLSSTGFIKLTDAISLDVMSPSSFSYNYHSKSGENCSAQNFIFPQDIEIISGNYRDELPTFKWKSVYKEKWVKKYKPYFNFSILSSSSYQIFKIKGLDSKRVTMTEKQWNSTLYSNSSDYYAYVELTSSLDSYFDDYYAKKSFVKPLEYSKLPQIKPNEYGFADAYAIDDETKNNFIKHTASHDFKFETRRFRTGYIHNEYIVMSPIRDGFNEAFIEYRFSNAVTRIDVELAHWRSSSNEWLTSATGEATVQYYWENKWVDKLDLLSSKTALPVDRNSHTFYKLEFDNPVYRVRFYAKSFSTNINDNNRGRICIGNMAFYQSEYNLPLSGSELDYEPDSWNKTIISQDKNSTTYLKNKTNCYLYAINAQKNPIKNSLEVMNPGAVGGYALDNRNFVGELEILSYIKEDAKELGFVFESIDEDKACPEGCYKVAFVIDNQGQFYDYHFYRQNSDGTWSHKPGNTDVTKYDSSGKIIMDPRKANRYAAYDINYNLFVGFYIVKPLNIYYS
;
A
#
# COMPACT_ATOMS: atom_id res chain seq x y z
N MET A 1 -11.00 32.21 -45.85
CA MET A 1 -11.65 32.05 -44.52
C MET A 1 -12.41 30.72 -44.40
N ILE A 2 -11.92 29.63 -45.03
CA ILE A 2 -12.54 28.28 -44.98
C ILE A 2 -11.53 27.19 -44.52
N ASN A 3 -10.23 27.52 -44.41
CA ASN A 3 -9.19 26.55 -44.01
C ASN A 3 -8.77 26.57 -42.52
N PHE A 4 -9.44 27.34 -41.66
CA PHE A 4 -9.12 27.37 -40.21
C PHE A 4 -10.07 26.51 -39.35
N TYR A 5 -11.29 26.23 -39.83
CA TYR A 5 -12.26 25.40 -39.10
C TYR A 5 -12.00 23.89 -39.24
N VAL A 6 -11.36 23.44 -40.32
CA VAL A 6 -11.04 22.02 -40.51
C VAL A 6 -9.83 21.60 -39.65
N LEU A 7 -8.87 22.51 -39.41
CA LEU A 7 -7.69 22.20 -38.61
C LEU A 7 -7.99 22.16 -37.10
N ILE A 8 -8.89 23.02 -36.60
CA ILE A 8 -9.31 23.03 -35.18
C ILE A 8 -10.21 21.84 -34.85
N THR A 9 -11.00 21.34 -35.80
CA THR A 9 -11.84 20.14 -35.59
C THR A 9 -11.02 18.84 -35.57
N ILE A 10 -9.88 18.80 -36.27
CA ILE A 10 -8.93 17.67 -36.24
C ILE A 10 -8.03 17.70 -35.00
N ILE A 11 -7.75 18.87 -34.43
CA ILE A 11 -6.98 19.02 -33.18
C ILE A 11 -7.86 18.82 -31.92
N LEU A 12 -9.15 19.18 -31.97
CA LEU A 12 -10.08 18.94 -30.84
C LEU A 12 -10.61 17.49 -30.77
N THR A 13 -10.58 16.73 -31.86
CA THR A 13 -10.90 15.29 -31.84
C THR A 13 -9.71 14.42 -31.42
N THR A 14 -8.49 14.97 -31.38
CA THR A 14 -7.27 14.26 -30.94
C THR A 14 -6.89 14.53 -29.47
N LEU A 15 -7.63 15.38 -28.76
CA LEU A 15 -7.40 15.66 -27.32
C LEU A 15 -8.57 15.29 -26.39
N SER A 16 -9.72 14.86 -26.92
CA SER A 16 -10.88 14.39 -26.14
C SER A 16 -11.04 12.86 -26.12
N ASN A 17 -10.11 12.11 -26.72
CA ASN A 17 -10.02 10.66 -26.64
C ASN A 17 -8.61 10.26 -26.16
N PHE A 18 -8.26 10.62 -24.93
CA PHE A 18 -7.42 9.73 -24.12
C PHE A 18 -8.31 8.71 -23.39
N SER A 19 -9.24 8.09 -24.11
CA SER A 19 -9.36 6.65 -23.93
C SER A 19 -8.05 6.11 -24.51
N TYR A 20 -7.07 5.83 -23.66
CA TYR A 20 -6.09 4.81 -24.02
C TYR A 20 -6.94 3.64 -24.45
N ASN A 21 -7.11 3.36 -25.75
CA ASN A 21 -7.71 2.12 -26.21
C ASN A 21 -6.67 1.05 -25.89
N PHE A 22 -6.66 0.61 -24.63
CA PHE A 22 -5.88 -0.54 -24.23
C PHE A 22 -6.48 -1.73 -24.97
N PRO A 23 -5.65 -2.59 -25.57
CA PRO A 23 -6.16 -3.79 -26.22
C PRO A 23 -6.98 -4.55 -25.18
N LYS A 24 -8.25 -4.80 -25.50
CA LYS A 24 -9.05 -5.77 -24.76
C LYS A 24 -8.22 -7.05 -24.74
N VAL A 25 -7.92 -7.58 -23.55
CA VAL A 25 -7.23 -8.88 -23.47
C VAL A 25 -8.10 -9.86 -24.26
N LYS A 26 -7.55 -10.39 -25.36
CA LYS A 26 -8.27 -11.36 -26.20
C LYS A 26 -8.72 -12.49 -25.27
N ASN A 27 -10.02 -12.81 -25.30
CA ASN A 27 -10.72 -13.82 -24.49
C ASN A 27 -11.27 -13.41 -23.11
N ALA A 28 -11.28 -12.12 -22.74
CA ALA A 28 -11.97 -11.67 -21.52
C ALA A 28 -13.45 -11.28 -21.77
N GLN A 29 -14.27 -12.21 -22.29
CA GLN A 29 -15.74 -12.03 -22.39
C GLN A 29 -16.41 -12.60 -21.13
N ASN A 30 -17.29 -11.80 -20.52
CA ASN A 30 -18.41 -12.02 -19.56
C ASN A 30 -18.74 -13.40 -18.94
N THR A 31 -17.77 -14.26 -18.74
CA THR A 31 -17.86 -15.48 -17.93
C THR A 31 -16.57 -15.61 -17.15
N SER A 32 -16.61 -16.26 -15.97
CA SER A 32 -15.40 -16.83 -15.36
C SER A 32 -14.55 -17.43 -16.48
N MET A 33 -13.25 -17.05 -16.51
CA MET A 33 -12.09 -17.37 -17.39
C MET A 33 -12.35 -17.96 -18.81
N VAL A 34 -11.39 -17.78 -19.70
CA VAL A 34 -11.30 -18.58 -20.92
C VAL A 34 -9.85 -19.03 -21.00
N SER A 35 -9.62 -20.33 -21.06
CA SER A 35 -8.36 -20.91 -21.56
C SER A 35 -8.59 -21.45 -22.97
N ASN A 36 -7.54 -21.48 -23.79
CA ASN A 36 -7.56 -22.13 -25.10
C ASN A 36 -6.49 -23.24 -25.19
N ALA A 37 -6.19 -23.93 -24.09
CA ALA A 37 -5.32 -25.09 -24.14
C ALA A 37 -5.62 -26.06 -22.98
N SER A 38 -6.44 -27.07 -23.28
CA SER A 38 -6.48 -28.30 -22.48
C SER A 38 -5.10 -28.98 -22.49
N ILE A 39 -4.69 -29.61 -21.38
CA ILE A 39 -3.53 -30.53 -21.31
C ILE A 39 -3.67 -31.70 -22.30
N LEU A 40 -4.87 -31.95 -22.83
CA LEU A 40 -5.13 -32.87 -23.95
C LEU A 40 -4.57 -32.37 -25.29
N ASN A 41 -4.05 -31.14 -25.37
CA ASN A 41 -3.41 -30.61 -26.56
C ASN A 41 -2.09 -31.35 -26.83
N SER A 42 -2.05 -32.09 -27.95
CA SER A 42 -0.93 -32.92 -28.36
C SER A 42 0.41 -32.18 -28.46
N LYS A 43 0.39 -30.85 -28.64
CA LYS A 43 1.60 -30.01 -28.70
C LYS A 43 2.14 -29.66 -27.33
N VAL A 44 1.29 -29.42 -26.33
CA VAL A 44 1.69 -29.27 -24.92
C VAL A 44 2.33 -30.57 -24.45
N LYS A 45 1.71 -31.70 -24.77
CA LYS A 45 2.28 -33.05 -24.57
C LYS A 45 3.62 -33.24 -25.30
N SER A 46 3.83 -32.60 -26.45
CA SER A 46 5.10 -32.63 -27.19
C SER A 46 6.19 -31.71 -26.61
N ILE A 47 5.81 -30.54 -26.08
CA ILE A 47 6.74 -29.65 -25.36
C ILE A 47 7.23 -30.37 -24.09
N PHE A 48 6.32 -31.01 -23.35
CA PHE A 48 6.64 -31.86 -22.21
C PHE A 48 7.46 -33.11 -22.59
N LYS A 49 7.23 -33.73 -23.75
CA LYS A 49 8.13 -34.77 -24.28
C LYS A 49 9.50 -34.24 -24.72
N SER A 50 9.58 -33.01 -25.24
CA SER A 50 10.84 -32.39 -25.71
C SER A 50 11.72 -31.89 -24.56
N LEU A 51 11.09 -31.46 -23.46
CA LEU A 51 11.71 -31.25 -22.15
C LEU A 51 12.48 -32.50 -21.69
N ASN A 52 11.99 -33.68 -22.07
CA ASN A 52 12.49 -35.01 -21.69
C ASN A 52 13.53 -35.60 -22.66
N SER A 53 13.69 -35.05 -23.87
CA SER A 53 14.51 -35.67 -24.94
C SER A 53 15.72 -34.85 -25.39
N GLY A 54 15.96 -33.69 -24.78
CA GLY A 54 17.16 -32.88 -25.05
C GLY A 54 18.34 -33.41 -24.25
N GLY A 55 19.34 -33.96 -24.96
CA GLY A 55 20.56 -34.56 -24.41
C GLY A 55 21.08 -33.87 -23.14
N VAL A 56 21.22 -34.69 -22.11
CA VAL A 56 21.53 -34.34 -20.73
C VAL A 56 23.04 -34.18 -20.60
N ASP A 57 23.53 -32.97 -20.81
CA ASP A 57 24.81 -32.53 -20.27
C ASP A 57 24.52 -31.24 -19.48
N ASP A 58 24.80 -31.30 -18.17
CA ASP A 58 24.58 -30.26 -17.15
C ASP A 58 23.11 -30.01 -16.71
N LEU A 59 22.65 -30.80 -15.75
CA LEU A 59 21.32 -30.70 -15.13
C LEU A 59 21.42 -30.44 -13.61
N PHE A 60 20.44 -29.65 -13.13
CA PHE A 60 20.01 -29.37 -11.73
C PHE A 60 20.72 -28.22 -10.97
N ILE A 61 20.05 -27.63 -9.95
CA ILE A 61 20.54 -26.66 -8.91
C ILE A 61 19.91 -25.23 -8.90
N ASP A 62 18.66 -25.05 -8.46
CA ASP A 62 18.06 -23.81 -7.93
C ASP A 62 16.58 -24.16 -7.68
N ASN A 63 16.27 -24.92 -6.61
CA ASN A 63 14.97 -25.57 -6.45
C ASN A 63 14.11 -24.94 -5.32
N TYR A 64 12.81 -25.17 -5.40
CA TYR A 64 11.77 -24.86 -4.42
C TYR A 64 10.78 -26.04 -4.28
N TYR A 65 11.08 -27.18 -4.89
CA TYR A 65 10.12 -28.25 -5.09
C TYR A 65 10.03 -29.17 -3.87
N GLU A 66 11.19 -29.54 -3.32
CA GLU A 66 11.38 -30.14 -2.00
C GLU A 66 10.67 -29.32 -0.91
N GLY A 67 10.69 -27.99 -1.01
CA GLY A 67 9.94 -27.10 -0.14
C GLY A 67 8.43 -27.38 -0.16
N VAL A 68 7.83 -27.48 -1.35
CA VAL A 68 6.39 -27.77 -1.51
C VAL A 68 6.06 -29.19 -1.06
N TYR A 69 6.89 -30.17 -1.42
CA TYR A 69 6.66 -31.57 -1.06
C TYR A 69 6.76 -31.78 0.44
N PHE A 70 7.90 -31.53 1.06
CA PHE A 70 8.11 -31.84 2.47
C PHE A 70 7.28 -30.95 3.40
N SER A 71 6.98 -29.69 3.05
CA SER A 71 6.05 -28.89 3.87
C SER A 71 4.62 -29.44 3.86
N ASN A 72 4.23 -30.13 2.79
CA ASN A 72 2.90 -30.70 2.62
C ASN A 72 2.84 -32.23 2.73
N LEU A 73 3.94 -32.90 3.08
CA LEU A 73 3.96 -34.33 3.36
C LEU A 73 3.53 -34.55 4.80
N LYS A 74 2.21 -34.51 5.05
CA LYS A 74 1.64 -34.46 6.39
C LYS A 74 1.10 -35.78 6.93
N GLU A 75 0.60 -36.63 6.06
CA GLU A 75 -0.04 -37.87 6.45
C GLU A 75 0.70 -39.06 5.88
N ASN A 76 1.21 -38.98 4.64
CA ASN A 76 1.72 -40.16 3.93
C ASN A 76 3.16 -40.55 4.30
N ILE A 77 3.42 -40.70 5.59
CA ILE A 77 4.73 -41.07 6.15
C ILE A 77 4.63 -42.11 7.25
N GLY A 78 5.71 -42.87 7.39
CA GLY A 78 5.93 -43.85 8.43
C GLY A 78 5.85 -43.33 9.88
N ASN A 79 5.70 -44.25 10.85
CA ASN A 79 5.72 -43.94 12.28
C ASN A 79 7.12 -44.17 12.87
N ASN A 80 7.56 -43.26 13.74
CA ASN A 80 8.80 -43.42 14.49
C ASN A 80 8.60 -44.32 15.73
N SER A 81 8.40 -45.62 15.50
CA SER A 81 8.23 -46.63 16.55
C SER A 81 9.53 -47.36 16.86
N HIS A 82 9.82 -47.61 18.15
CA HIS A 82 10.98 -48.40 18.62
C HIS A 82 12.34 -47.94 18.04
N GLY A 83 12.48 -46.65 17.74
CA GLY A 83 13.72 -46.05 17.22
C GLY A 83 13.89 -46.11 15.70
N SER A 84 12.80 -46.28 14.94
CA SER A 84 12.82 -46.44 13.48
C SER A 84 13.02 -45.14 12.68
N CYS A 85 13.38 -44.01 13.31
CA CYS A 85 13.54 -42.70 12.67
C CYS A 85 14.42 -42.72 11.41
N SER A 86 15.42 -43.58 11.37
CA SER A 86 16.30 -43.79 10.21
C SER A 86 15.53 -44.32 8.99
N TYR A 87 14.60 -45.26 9.19
CA TYR A 87 13.75 -45.81 8.13
C TYR A 87 12.71 -44.79 7.67
N VAL A 88 12.14 -44.00 8.60
CA VAL A 88 11.20 -42.93 8.27
C VAL A 88 11.88 -41.87 7.40
N ALA A 89 13.10 -41.45 7.75
CA ALA A 89 13.88 -40.50 6.96
C ALA A 89 14.26 -41.07 5.57
N LEU A 90 14.71 -42.32 5.50
CA LEU A 90 14.99 -43.00 4.23
C LEU A 90 13.73 -43.06 3.34
N ALA A 91 12.59 -43.46 3.91
CA ALA A 91 11.33 -43.54 3.20
C ALA A 91 10.90 -42.18 2.63
N MET A 92 10.94 -41.11 3.44
CA MET A 92 10.59 -39.75 3.00
C MET A 92 11.52 -39.22 1.90
N LEU A 93 12.83 -39.48 2.00
CA LEU A 93 13.78 -39.04 0.97
C LEU A 93 13.54 -39.79 -0.34
N ILE A 94 13.41 -41.12 -0.28
CA ILE A 94 13.20 -41.98 -1.45
C ILE A 94 11.86 -41.65 -2.10
N SER A 95 10.80 -41.44 -1.33
CA SER A 95 9.47 -41.12 -1.86
C SER A 95 9.44 -39.80 -2.63
N PHE A 96 10.26 -38.82 -2.23
CA PHE A 96 10.43 -37.59 -3.00
C PHE A 96 11.02 -37.85 -4.39
N TYR A 97 12.10 -38.63 -4.49
CA TYR A 97 12.71 -38.92 -5.79
C TYR A 97 11.85 -39.86 -6.64
N ASP A 98 11.17 -40.79 -5.99
CA ASP A 98 10.21 -41.67 -6.63
C ASP A 98 9.11 -40.86 -7.33
N SER A 99 8.53 -39.94 -6.56
CA SER A 99 7.45 -39.07 -7.00
C SER A 99 7.78 -38.15 -8.18
N TYR A 100 9.03 -37.69 -8.30
CA TYR A 100 9.34 -36.56 -9.19
C TYR A 100 10.51 -36.77 -10.14
N TRP A 101 11.39 -37.74 -9.87
CA TRP A 101 12.53 -38.05 -10.74
C TRP A 101 12.34 -39.39 -11.43
N ASN A 102 12.07 -40.45 -10.70
CA ASN A 102 12.03 -41.78 -11.29
C ASN A 102 11.18 -42.70 -10.44
N ASP A 103 10.08 -43.18 -10.99
CA ASP A 103 9.10 -43.96 -10.26
C ASP A 103 9.51 -45.43 -10.06
N LEU A 104 10.81 -45.72 -10.24
CA LEU A 104 11.39 -47.02 -9.94
C LEU A 104 12.14 -47.01 -8.61
N PHE A 105 12.00 -45.97 -7.79
CA PHE A 105 12.61 -45.95 -6.47
C PHE A 105 11.78 -46.77 -5.48
N ILE A 106 10.46 -46.65 -5.50
CA ILE A 106 9.48 -47.37 -4.67
C ILE A 106 8.64 -48.30 -5.57
N PRO A 107 8.20 -49.47 -5.09
CA PRO A 107 7.29 -50.31 -5.87
C PRO A 107 5.87 -49.74 -5.78
N GLU A 108 5.15 -49.78 -6.90
CA GLU A 108 3.79 -49.24 -7.08
C GLU A 108 2.80 -49.62 -5.97
N GLU A 109 2.91 -50.83 -5.41
CA GLU A 109 2.01 -51.30 -4.36
C GLU A 109 2.12 -50.53 -3.04
N TYR A 110 3.17 -49.72 -2.87
CA TYR A 110 3.39 -48.90 -1.67
C TYR A 110 3.08 -47.42 -1.87
N ASP A 111 2.61 -47.01 -3.06
CA ASP A 111 2.30 -45.62 -3.33
C ASP A 111 0.91 -45.24 -2.82
N VAL A 112 0.77 -44.00 -2.37
CA VAL A 112 -0.55 -43.45 -2.01
C VAL A 112 -1.14 -42.77 -3.23
N GLU A 113 -2.37 -43.16 -3.58
CA GLU A 113 -3.15 -42.41 -4.56
C GLU A 113 -3.34 -40.96 -4.09
N PRO A 114 -2.94 -39.94 -4.88
CA PRO A 114 -3.11 -38.55 -4.48
C PRO A 114 -4.58 -38.20 -4.24
N ILE A 115 -4.92 -37.80 -3.00
CA ILE A 115 -6.24 -37.27 -2.68
C ILE A 115 -6.34 -35.87 -3.28
N SER A 116 -7.10 -35.75 -4.36
CA SER A 116 -7.16 -34.55 -5.16
C SER A 116 -7.99 -33.44 -4.51
N SER A 117 -7.34 -32.49 -3.84
CA SER A 117 -7.88 -31.15 -3.67
C SER A 117 -7.42 -30.28 -4.84
N PHE A 118 -8.10 -30.41 -5.97
CA PHE A 118 -7.86 -29.56 -7.13
C PHE A 118 -8.44 -28.16 -6.91
N ILE A 119 -7.70 -27.14 -7.29
CA ILE A 119 -8.28 -25.82 -7.55
C ILE A 119 -8.86 -25.89 -8.96
N THR A 120 -10.16 -26.17 -9.04
CA THR A 120 -10.88 -26.15 -10.32
C THR A 120 -11.09 -24.71 -10.75
N TYR A 121 -10.52 -24.35 -11.90
CA TYR A 121 -10.78 -23.08 -12.55
C TYR A 121 -11.91 -23.32 -13.57
N PRO A 122 -13.19 -22.97 -13.27
CA PRO A 122 -14.42 -23.46 -13.95
C PRO A 122 -14.58 -23.10 -15.44
N SER A 123 -13.52 -22.56 -16.00
CA SER A 123 -13.50 -21.62 -17.10
C SER A 123 -12.21 -21.76 -17.92
N ALA A 124 -11.27 -22.53 -17.39
CA ALA A 124 -10.06 -22.94 -18.06
C ALA A 124 -10.10 -24.43 -18.45
N ASP A 125 -11.17 -25.15 -18.09
CA ASP A 125 -11.35 -26.59 -18.34
C ASP A 125 -10.12 -27.43 -17.96
N PHE A 126 -9.41 -26.99 -16.90
CA PHE A 126 -8.30 -27.69 -16.27
C PHE A 126 -8.25 -27.37 -14.77
N SER A 127 -7.67 -28.31 -14.01
CA SER A 127 -7.49 -28.27 -12.56
C SER A 127 -6.00 -28.31 -12.23
N PHE A 128 -5.55 -27.48 -11.28
CA PHE A 128 -4.20 -27.59 -10.72
C PHE A 128 -4.26 -28.17 -9.31
N PRO A 129 -3.28 -29.02 -8.92
CA PRO A 129 -3.12 -29.39 -7.52
C PRO A 129 -2.83 -28.13 -6.69
N SER A 130 -3.53 -27.99 -5.57
CA SER A 130 -3.30 -26.91 -4.63
C SER A 130 -1.85 -26.93 -4.11
N PHE A 131 -1.21 -25.75 -3.96
CA PHE A 131 0.08 -25.60 -3.27
C PHE A 131 0.06 -26.07 -1.79
N TYR A 132 -1.12 -26.42 -1.27
CA TYR A 132 -1.34 -26.90 0.09
C TYR A 132 -1.84 -28.35 0.15
N ALA A 133 -2.01 -29.00 -1.01
CA ALA A 133 -2.47 -30.38 -1.09
C ALA A 133 -1.47 -31.32 -0.41
N GLU A 134 -1.98 -32.37 0.24
CA GLU A 134 -1.16 -33.42 0.83
C GLU A 134 -0.22 -34.02 -0.23
N SER A 135 1.06 -34.15 0.12
CA SER A 135 2.04 -34.78 -0.77
C SER A 135 1.89 -36.29 -0.76
N PRO A 136 2.03 -36.99 -1.90
CA PRO A 136 1.69 -38.41 -1.98
C PRO A 136 2.48 -39.33 -1.06
N GLY A 137 3.78 -39.10 -0.83
CA GLY A 137 4.51 -39.91 0.14
C GLY A 137 4.43 -41.41 -0.14
N ILE A 138 4.11 -42.19 0.89
CA ILE A 138 4.02 -43.66 0.86
C ILE A 138 2.85 -44.18 1.70
N LEU A 139 2.40 -45.40 1.41
CA LEU A 139 1.51 -46.15 2.29
C LEU A 139 2.26 -46.48 3.57
N PHE A 140 1.65 -46.11 4.69
CA PHE A 140 2.26 -46.18 6.01
C PHE A 140 1.36 -46.89 7.01
N GLU A 141 1.99 -47.44 8.04
CA GLU A 141 1.33 -48.18 9.12
C GLU A 141 0.36 -47.22 9.87
N PRO A 142 -0.91 -47.59 10.12
CA PRO A 142 -1.81 -46.75 10.92
C PRO A 142 -1.27 -46.58 12.35
N SER A 143 -1.11 -45.33 12.81
CA SER A 143 -0.48 -45.04 14.10
C SER A 143 -1.21 -45.69 15.28
N ASN A 144 -2.54 -45.81 15.21
CA ASN A 144 -3.37 -46.49 16.21
C ASN A 144 -3.14 -48.00 16.29
N GLU A 145 -2.59 -48.62 15.24
CA GLU A 145 -2.29 -50.05 15.21
C GLU A 145 -0.88 -50.36 15.74
N VAL A 146 0.07 -49.43 15.61
CA VAL A 146 1.49 -49.69 15.92
C VAL A 146 2.00 -49.01 17.19
N ASN A 147 1.42 -47.90 17.63
CA ASN A 147 1.98 -47.08 18.73
C ASN A 147 2.01 -47.80 20.09
N SER A 148 1.11 -48.76 20.32
CA SER A 148 0.99 -49.50 21.58
C SER A 148 1.66 -50.88 21.56
N LEU A 149 2.18 -51.31 20.41
CA LEU A 149 2.76 -52.65 20.26
C LEU A 149 4.10 -52.75 21.00
N SER A 150 4.29 -53.85 21.74
CA SER A 150 5.61 -54.25 22.21
C SER A 150 6.55 -54.54 21.03
N LEU A 151 7.85 -54.60 21.27
CA LEU A 151 8.83 -54.89 20.21
C LEU A 151 8.51 -56.19 19.45
N ASN A 152 8.16 -57.26 20.16
CA ASN A 152 7.84 -58.54 19.52
C ASN A 152 6.56 -58.48 18.67
N GLU A 153 5.55 -57.77 19.15
CA GLU A 153 4.30 -57.55 18.41
C GLU A 153 4.55 -56.67 17.18
N TYR A 154 5.38 -55.64 17.29
CA TYR A 154 5.76 -54.79 16.17
C TYR A 154 6.60 -55.54 15.13
N LEU A 155 7.54 -56.40 15.54
CA LEU A 155 8.29 -57.26 14.62
C LEU A 155 7.37 -58.24 13.87
N LEU A 156 6.36 -58.79 14.56
CA LEU A 156 5.34 -59.62 13.92
C LEU A 156 4.48 -58.79 12.95
N TYR A 157 4.09 -57.58 13.34
CA TYR A 157 3.35 -56.64 12.50
C TYR A 157 4.13 -56.34 11.21
N VAL A 158 5.40 -55.95 11.33
CA VAL A 158 6.30 -55.72 10.19
C VAL A 158 6.36 -56.92 9.26
N SER A 159 6.51 -58.14 9.81
CA SER A 159 6.62 -59.36 9.00
C SER A 159 5.32 -59.74 8.26
N THR A 160 4.17 -59.29 8.76
CA THR A 160 2.84 -59.61 8.19
C THR A 160 2.31 -58.50 7.29
N HIS A 161 2.86 -57.29 7.36
CA HIS A 161 2.44 -56.12 6.59
C HIS A 161 3.52 -55.58 5.65
N SER A 162 4.65 -56.29 5.49
CA SER A 162 5.75 -55.85 4.61
C SER A 162 5.38 -55.74 3.14
N ASP A 163 4.28 -56.37 2.70
CA ASP A 163 3.77 -56.26 1.32
C ASP A 163 2.68 -55.18 1.18
N ILE A 164 2.42 -54.40 2.24
CA ILE A 164 1.39 -53.36 2.30
C ILE A 164 2.03 -52.00 2.59
N TYR A 165 2.89 -51.90 3.61
CA TYR A 165 3.46 -50.63 4.06
C TYR A 165 4.96 -50.55 3.74
N PHE A 166 5.39 -49.43 3.16
CA PHE A 166 6.76 -49.29 2.68
C PHE A 166 7.79 -49.32 3.82
N GLN A 167 7.45 -48.72 4.96
CA GLN A 167 8.33 -48.74 6.13
C GLN A 167 8.54 -50.18 6.64
N SER A 168 7.46 -50.98 6.74
CA SER A 168 7.54 -52.39 7.11
C SER A 168 8.38 -53.17 6.09
N LYS A 169 8.28 -52.84 4.78
CA LYS A 169 9.15 -53.40 3.74
C LYS A 169 10.62 -53.08 3.97
N LEU A 170 10.97 -51.81 4.23
CA LEU A 170 12.35 -51.40 4.51
C LEU A 170 12.90 -52.11 5.76
N ILE A 171 12.10 -52.23 6.82
CA ILE A 171 12.51 -52.95 8.03
C ILE A 171 12.74 -54.43 7.71
N SER A 172 11.82 -55.10 7.01
CA SER A 172 11.94 -56.51 6.59
C SER A 172 13.19 -56.77 5.72
N LEU A 173 13.47 -55.88 4.76
CA LEU A 173 14.70 -55.93 3.97
C LEU A 173 15.95 -55.76 4.84
N SER A 174 15.91 -54.85 5.81
CA SER A 174 17.05 -54.63 6.73
C SER A 174 17.28 -55.81 7.68
N GLN A 175 16.23 -56.53 8.10
CA GLN A 175 16.34 -57.78 8.87
C GLN A 175 17.04 -58.87 8.05
N SER A 176 16.75 -58.91 6.75
CA SER A 176 17.41 -59.83 5.82
C SER A 176 18.88 -59.44 5.56
N TYR A 177 19.19 -58.14 5.57
CA TYR A 177 20.53 -57.62 5.30
C TYR A 177 21.47 -57.68 6.53
N PHE A 178 21.00 -57.26 7.71
CA PHE A 178 21.81 -57.17 8.93
C PHE A 178 21.74 -58.41 9.82
N GLY A 179 20.82 -59.34 9.56
CA GLY A 179 20.50 -60.46 10.46
C GLY A 179 19.43 -60.10 11.48
N LYS A 180 18.56 -61.06 11.81
CA LYS A 180 17.41 -60.85 12.71
C LYS A 180 17.83 -60.55 14.15
N GLU A 181 18.95 -61.11 14.57
CA GLU A 181 19.56 -60.95 15.89
C GLU A 181 19.84 -59.48 16.25
N LYS A 182 20.06 -58.60 15.26
CA LYS A 182 20.24 -57.15 15.50
C LYS A 182 18.99 -56.50 16.11
N PHE A 183 17.82 -57.02 15.75
CA PHE A 183 16.51 -56.44 16.08
C PHE A 183 15.90 -57.05 17.34
N GLU A 184 16.43 -58.17 17.82
CA GLU A 184 15.96 -58.87 19.00
C GLU A 184 16.74 -58.42 20.25
N ASN A 185 16.05 -58.22 21.38
CA ASN A 185 16.67 -57.95 22.69
C ASN A 185 17.58 -56.69 22.75
N ASN A 186 17.31 -55.68 21.91
CA ASN A 186 18.04 -54.41 21.88
C ASN A 186 17.17 -53.26 22.40
N SER A 187 17.75 -52.33 23.17
CA SER A 187 17.05 -51.12 23.65
C SER A 187 16.73 -50.11 22.54
N ASN A 188 17.38 -50.21 21.38
CA ASN A 188 17.10 -49.43 20.18
C ASN A 188 17.19 -50.32 18.92
N PRO A 189 16.22 -51.23 18.72
CA PRO A 189 16.31 -52.32 17.75
C PRO A 189 16.30 -51.86 16.29
N PHE A 190 15.69 -50.71 16.00
CA PHE A 190 15.66 -50.12 14.65
C PHE A 190 16.61 -48.93 14.48
N GLY A 191 17.43 -48.65 15.49
CA GLY A 191 18.48 -47.64 15.39
C GLY A 191 19.52 -48.02 14.35
N MET A 192 19.91 -47.05 13.52
CA MET A 192 21.04 -47.20 12.61
C MET A 192 22.16 -46.22 12.97
N THR A 193 23.39 -46.71 12.96
CA THR A 193 24.58 -45.86 12.83
C THR A 193 24.64 -45.27 11.41
N PHE A 194 25.44 -44.21 11.23
CA PHE A 194 25.67 -43.60 9.91
C PHE A 194 26.13 -44.63 8.86
N GLY A 195 27.10 -45.48 9.23
CA GLY A 195 27.62 -46.52 8.34
C GLY A 195 26.57 -47.56 7.96
N GLU A 196 25.73 -47.98 8.91
CA GLU A 196 24.63 -48.91 8.63
C GLU A 196 23.59 -48.28 7.71
N MET A 197 23.21 -47.02 7.94
CA MET A 197 22.26 -46.31 7.08
C MET A 197 22.78 -46.19 5.64
N LEU A 198 24.06 -45.83 5.46
CA LEU A 198 24.69 -45.78 4.15
C LEU A 198 24.74 -47.15 3.47
N ASN A 199 25.17 -48.19 4.18
CA ASN A 199 25.25 -49.54 3.64
C ASN A 199 23.88 -50.07 3.23
N PHE A 200 22.86 -49.82 4.06
CA PHE A 200 21.50 -50.25 3.77
C PHE A 200 20.87 -49.47 2.60
N LEU A 201 21.09 -48.15 2.52
CA LEU A 201 20.65 -47.35 1.38
C LEU A 201 21.35 -47.77 0.08
N ASN A 202 22.64 -48.09 0.16
CA ASN A 202 23.42 -48.62 -0.96
C ASN A 202 22.85 -49.97 -1.44
N TYR A 203 22.63 -50.91 -0.51
CA TYR A 203 21.95 -52.17 -0.79
C TYR A 203 20.56 -51.95 -1.41
N TYR A 204 19.75 -51.07 -0.83
CA TYR A 204 18.41 -50.80 -1.33
C TYR A 204 18.43 -50.28 -2.77
N LEU A 205 19.23 -49.25 -3.07
CA LEU A 205 19.24 -48.63 -4.39
C LEU A 205 19.93 -49.51 -5.44
N TYR A 206 21.11 -50.06 -5.15
CA TYR A 206 21.92 -50.74 -6.15
C TYR A 206 21.66 -52.25 -6.22
N ASP A 207 21.49 -52.92 -5.08
CA ASP A 207 21.29 -54.37 -5.07
C ASP A 207 19.81 -54.77 -5.16
N TYR A 208 18.92 -54.06 -4.48
CA TYR A 208 17.49 -54.38 -4.49
C TYR A 208 16.76 -53.73 -5.67
N ARG A 209 16.92 -52.41 -5.86
CA ARG A 209 16.27 -51.65 -6.95
C ARG A 209 17.03 -51.63 -8.28
N LYS A 210 18.28 -52.11 -8.29
CA LYS A 210 19.12 -52.24 -9.50
C LYS A 210 19.42 -50.91 -10.20
N PHE A 211 19.46 -49.80 -9.47
CA PHE A 211 20.05 -48.56 -9.98
C PHE A 211 21.56 -48.75 -10.21
N ASN A 212 22.14 -47.91 -11.06
CA ASN A 212 23.59 -47.77 -11.14
C ASN A 212 24.04 -46.37 -10.70
N THR A 213 25.35 -46.20 -10.46
CA THR A 213 25.92 -44.94 -9.95
C THR A 213 25.78 -43.77 -10.93
N ALA A 214 25.59 -44.03 -12.23
CA ALA A 214 25.32 -42.97 -13.20
C ALA A 214 23.86 -42.47 -13.14
N GLN A 215 22.93 -43.27 -12.60
CA GLN A 215 21.54 -42.89 -12.38
C GLN A 215 21.32 -42.24 -11.02
N VAL A 216 21.94 -42.78 -9.97
CA VAL A 216 21.78 -42.29 -8.60
C VAL A 216 23.13 -42.36 -7.89
N THR A 217 23.61 -41.23 -7.40
CA THR A 217 24.81 -41.16 -6.56
C THR A 217 24.43 -40.82 -5.13
N ILE A 218 24.87 -41.65 -4.18
CA ILE A 218 24.74 -41.39 -2.74
C ILE A 218 25.91 -40.54 -2.29
N ASN A 219 25.63 -39.33 -1.80
CA ASN A 219 26.63 -38.46 -1.20
C ASN A 219 26.43 -38.37 0.31
N SER A 220 27.50 -38.11 1.05
CA SER A 220 27.41 -37.95 2.50
C SER A 220 28.50 -37.04 3.06
N CYS A 221 28.24 -36.52 4.26
CA CYS A 221 29.17 -35.74 5.05
C CYS A 221 29.06 -36.19 6.51
N ASN A 222 30.16 -36.63 7.12
CA ASN A 222 30.22 -37.07 8.52
C ASN A 222 31.27 -36.33 9.35
N ASP A 223 31.93 -35.33 8.77
CA ASP A 223 32.73 -34.38 9.52
C ASP A 223 31.77 -33.35 10.15
N ALA A 224 31.52 -33.49 11.45
CA ALA A 224 30.59 -32.66 12.21
C ALA A 224 30.79 -31.15 12.00
N SER A 225 32.02 -30.70 11.75
CA SER A 225 32.31 -29.28 11.49
C SER A 225 31.83 -28.79 10.11
N SER A 226 31.66 -29.72 9.17
CA SER A 226 31.29 -29.48 7.77
C SER A 226 29.83 -29.83 7.46
N VAL A 227 29.13 -30.61 8.31
CA VAL A 227 27.74 -31.08 8.06
C VAL A 227 26.79 -29.92 7.81
N ARG A 228 26.81 -28.86 8.64
CA ARG A 228 25.91 -27.71 8.46
C ARG A 228 26.10 -27.05 7.09
N PHE A 229 27.36 -26.80 6.72
CA PHE A 229 27.70 -26.17 5.45
C PHE A 229 27.32 -27.05 4.27
N TYR A 230 27.59 -28.36 4.37
CA TYR A 230 27.15 -29.35 3.39
C TYR A 230 25.63 -29.31 3.19
N THR A 231 24.86 -29.35 4.29
CA THR A 231 23.39 -29.32 4.24
C THR A 231 22.87 -28.04 3.61
N ILE A 232 23.37 -26.87 4.02
CA ILE A 232 22.94 -25.58 3.45
C ILE A 232 23.25 -25.51 1.95
N ASN A 233 24.42 -25.99 1.52
CA ASN A 233 24.76 -26.01 0.10
C ASN A 233 23.86 -26.96 -0.67
N LYS A 234 23.59 -28.16 -0.15
CA LYS A 234 22.65 -29.10 -0.78
C LYS A 234 21.23 -28.55 -0.84
N ILE A 235 20.74 -27.86 0.19
CA ILE A 235 19.44 -27.18 0.16
C ILE A 235 19.43 -26.04 -0.88
N LYS A 236 20.50 -25.25 -0.99
CA LYS A 236 20.62 -24.22 -2.05
C LYS A 236 20.68 -24.83 -3.46
N GLU A 237 21.23 -26.04 -3.54
CA GLU A 237 21.18 -26.93 -4.71
C GLU A 237 19.79 -27.54 -4.94
N GLY A 238 18.88 -27.36 -3.97
CA GLY A 238 17.53 -27.89 -3.97
C GLY A 238 17.46 -29.41 -3.79
N ILE A 239 18.49 -29.96 -3.17
CA ILE A 239 18.65 -31.37 -2.87
C ILE A 239 18.29 -31.53 -1.38
N PRO A 240 17.18 -32.22 -1.05
CA PRO A 240 16.85 -32.52 0.34
C PRO A 240 17.90 -33.46 0.94
N VAL A 241 18.12 -33.32 2.24
CA VAL A 241 19.21 -33.98 2.96
C VAL A 241 18.65 -34.74 4.15
N ILE A 242 18.94 -36.03 4.26
CA ILE A 242 18.81 -36.72 5.55
C ILE A 242 19.86 -36.11 6.47
N LEU A 243 19.42 -35.39 7.50
CA LEU A 243 20.29 -34.71 8.45
C LEU A 243 20.14 -35.40 9.81
N ARG A 244 21.22 -35.98 10.33
CA ARG A 244 21.21 -36.59 11.67
C ARG A 244 21.80 -35.63 12.70
N SER A 245 21.10 -35.50 13.81
CA SER A 245 21.49 -34.63 14.91
C SER A 245 21.23 -35.30 16.25
N GLU A 246 21.95 -34.89 17.29
CA GLU A 246 21.84 -35.39 18.66
C GLU A 246 21.30 -34.31 19.60
N SER A 247 20.47 -34.75 20.54
CA SER A 247 20.01 -34.01 21.70
C SER A 247 20.54 -34.66 22.98
N SER A 248 20.97 -33.84 23.94
CA SER A 248 21.45 -34.32 25.24
C SER A 248 20.38 -35.01 26.08
N SER A 249 19.09 -34.75 25.82
CA SER A 249 17.97 -35.32 26.58
C SER A 249 17.21 -36.41 25.81
N LEU A 250 17.24 -36.40 24.48
CA LEU A 250 16.40 -37.27 23.63
C LEU A 250 17.19 -38.27 22.77
N GLY A 251 18.53 -38.19 22.75
CA GLY A 251 19.37 -39.06 21.92
C GLY A 251 19.52 -38.56 20.48
N GLY A 252 19.83 -39.47 19.54
CA GLY A 252 20.00 -39.15 18.12
C GLY A 252 18.70 -39.26 17.33
N HIS A 253 18.50 -38.38 16.34
CA HIS A 253 17.34 -38.41 15.44
C HIS A 253 17.73 -38.07 14.00
N ALA A 254 16.95 -38.59 13.03
CA ALA A 254 17.14 -38.35 11.60
C ALA A 254 16.00 -37.48 11.04
N PHE A 255 16.36 -36.35 10.46
CA PHE A 255 15.46 -35.36 9.86
C PHE A 255 15.60 -35.37 8.33
N ILE A 256 14.63 -34.78 7.61
CA ILE A 256 14.86 -34.31 6.24
C ILE A 256 14.99 -32.79 6.26
N ALA A 257 16.18 -32.27 6.00
CA ALA A 257 16.42 -30.85 5.81
C ALA A 257 16.20 -30.49 4.35
N TYR A 258 15.36 -29.49 4.09
CA TYR A 258 14.93 -29.15 2.72
C TYR A 258 14.76 -27.65 2.46
N ASP A 259 14.84 -26.80 3.49
CA ASP A 259 14.75 -25.34 3.32
C ASP A 259 15.69 -24.61 4.28
N TYR A 260 16.14 -23.42 3.88
CA TYR A 260 17.10 -22.59 4.60
C TYR A 260 16.76 -21.11 4.46
N ASP A 261 16.52 -20.44 5.58
CA ASP A 261 16.32 -18.99 5.61
C ASP A 261 17.65 -18.28 5.91
N ALA A 262 18.19 -17.61 4.90
CA ALA A 262 19.44 -16.85 5.00
C ALA A 262 19.35 -15.60 5.89
N LEU A 263 18.15 -15.08 6.16
CA LEU A 263 17.96 -13.91 7.02
C LEU A 263 18.03 -14.29 8.50
N THR A 264 17.48 -15.46 8.84
CA THR A 264 17.45 -15.98 10.21
C THR A 264 18.56 -17.00 10.50
N ASP A 265 19.30 -17.44 9.48
CA ASP A 265 20.31 -18.52 9.55
C ASP A 265 19.71 -19.83 10.10
N GLU A 266 18.50 -20.15 9.66
CA GLU A 266 17.74 -21.32 10.14
C GLU A 266 17.59 -22.38 9.04
N ILE A 267 17.81 -23.64 9.44
CA ILE A 267 17.53 -24.81 8.59
C ILE A 267 16.16 -25.34 8.99
N TYR A 268 15.26 -25.48 8.02
CA TYR A 268 13.94 -26.07 8.22
C TYR A 268 13.93 -27.54 7.82
N VAL A 269 13.31 -28.34 8.68
CA VAL A 269 13.29 -29.79 8.57
C VAL A 269 11.89 -30.37 8.59
N HIS A 270 11.74 -31.53 7.96
CA HIS A 270 10.68 -32.48 8.24
C HIS A 270 11.16 -33.39 9.36
N THR A 271 10.44 -33.41 10.47
CA THR A 271 10.86 -34.15 11.67
C THR A 271 10.58 -35.65 11.57
N GLY A 272 9.63 -36.07 10.75
CA GLY A 272 9.13 -37.46 10.79
C GLY A 272 8.37 -37.78 12.08
N TRP A 273 8.02 -36.76 12.87
CA TRP A 273 7.16 -36.86 14.04
C TRP A 273 5.77 -36.34 13.74
N ARG A 274 4.81 -36.83 14.54
CA ARG A 274 3.43 -36.36 14.60
C ARG A 274 3.20 -35.66 15.92
N ASP A 275 2.38 -34.62 15.91
CA ASP A 275 1.88 -33.97 17.12
C ASP A 275 0.89 -34.89 17.83
N ASP A 276 1.12 -35.15 19.12
CA ASP A 276 0.38 -36.14 19.90
C ASP A 276 -1.13 -35.83 20.04
N ASN A 277 -1.53 -34.55 19.88
CA ASN A 277 -2.92 -34.12 20.08
C ASN A 277 -3.71 -34.04 18.77
N SER A 278 -3.05 -33.67 17.68
CA SER A 278 -3.69 -33.46 16.38
C SER A 278 -3.38 -34.56 15.37
N ASN A 279 -2.42 -35.45 15.68
CA ASN A 279 -1.84 -36.46 14.79
C ASN A 279 -1.22 -35.90 13.50
N LYS A 280 -1.13 -34.56 13.38
CA LYS A 280 -0.54 -33.87 12.24
C LYS A 280 0.97 -33.88 12.37
N THR A 281 1.67 -34.10 11.28
CA THR A 281 3.13 -34.03 11.27
C THR A 281 3.66 -32.65 11.58
N LEU A 282 4.84 -32.66 12.20
CA LEU A 282 5.65 -31.47 12.39
C LEU A 282 6.56 -31.29 11.16
N SER A 283 5.98 -30.76 10.08
CA SER A 283 6.67 -30.36 8.85
C SER A 283 7.06 -28.87 8.90
N HIS A 284 8.16 -28.50 8.23
CA HIS A 284 8.70 -27.13 8.21
C HIS A 284 9.03 -26.54 9.60
N VAL A 285 9.73 -27.32 10.42
CA VAL A 285 10.17 -26.91 11.76
C VAL A 285 11.59 -26.38 11.71
N SER A 286 11.88 -25.26 12.36
CA SER A 286 13.26 -24.78 12.52
C SER A 286 14.04 -25.81 13.35
N LEU A 287 15.19 -26.24 12.84
CA LEU A 287 16.01 -27.26 13.49
C LEU A 287 16.43 -26.83 14.91
N SER A 288 16.77 -25.56 15.11
CA SER A 288 17.18 -25.05 16.42
C SER A 288 16.06 -25.18 17.48
N SER A 289 14.79 -25.06 17.06
CA SER A 289 13.63 -25.20 17.95
C SER A 289 13.37 -26.64 18.43
N THR A 290 13.96 -27.64 17.77
CA THR A 290 13.78 -29.06 18.13
C THR A 290 14.63 -29.50 19.33
N GLY A 291 15.65 -28.71 19.70
CA GLY A 291 16.64 -29.08 20.72
C GLY A 291 17.74 -30.04 20.22
N PHE A 292 17.70 -30.46 18.95
CA PHE A 292 18.74 -31.29 18.32
C PHE A 292 19.83 -30.41 17.71
N ILE A 293 20.71 -29.89 18.57
CA ILE A 293 21.70 -28.88 18.20
C ILE A 293 23.07 -29.44 17.76
N LYS A 294 23.33 -30.74 17.96
CA LYS A 294 24.61 -31.37 17.61
C LYS A 294 24.48 -32.17 16.31
N LEU A 295 24.78 -31.52 15.19
CA LEU A 295 24.82 -32.17 13.88
C LEU A 295 25.92 -33.24 13.84
N THR A 296 25.58 -34.42 13.33
CA THR A 296 26.48 -35.58 13.32
C THR A 296 26.90 -35.96 11.90
N ASP A 297 25.93 -36.10 11.01
CA ASP A 297 26.16 -36.44 9.61
C ASP A 297 24.96 -36.09 8.74
N ALA A 298 25.18 -36.12 7.43
CA ALA A 298 24.21 -35.82 6.40
C ALA A 298 24.36 -36.79 5.22
N ILE A 299 23.24 -37.16 4.61
CA ILE A 299 23.17 -37.99 3.38
C ILE A 299 22.25 -37.29 2.37
N SER A 300 22.65 -37.25 1.10
CA SER A 300 21.83 -36.74 0.00
C SER A 300 21.96 -37.61 -1.24
N LEU A 301 20.99 -37.50 -2.15
CA LEU A 301 20.99 -38.23 -3.41
C LEU A 301 21.12 -37.25 -4.59
N ASP A 302 22.12 -37.46 -5.43
CA ASP A 302 22.18 -36.80 -6.72
C ASP A 302 21.58 -37.76 -7.76
N VAL A 303 20.38 -37.44 -8.26
CA VAL A 303 19.61 -38.30 -9.19
C VAL A 303 19.68 -37.74 -10.60
N MET A 304 20.19 -38.53 -11.54
CA MET A 304 20.48 -38.14 -12.91
C MET A 304 19.42 -38.67 -13.88
N SER A 305 18.68 -37.75 -14.50
CA SER A 305 17.65 -37.93 -15.55
C SER A 305 16.46 -38.86 -15.21
N PRO A 306 15.21 -38.44 -15.49
CA PRO A 306 14.05 -39.32 -15.37
C PRO A 306 14.11 -40.42 -16.44
N SER A 307 14.36 -41.68 -16.04
CA SER A 307 14.35 -42.81 -16.99
C SER A 307 12.95 -43.40 -17.20
N SER A 308 12.03 -43.12 -16.29
CA SER A 308 10.66 -43.68 -16.26
C SER A 308 9.80 -42.82 -15.35
N PHE A 309 8.88 -42.05 -15.93
CA PHE A 309 7.73 -41.54 -15.19
C PHE A 309 6.71 -42.67 -15.17
N SER A 310 6.39 -43.25 -14.01
CA SER A 310 5.11 -43.93 -13.90
C SER A 310 4.01 -42.87 -13.76
N TYR A 311 2.78 -43.35 -13.86
CA TYR A 311 1.57 -42.59 -13.98
C TYR A 311 0.87 -42.43 -12.61
N ASN A 312 1.62 -42.40 -11.50
CA ASN A 312 1.04 -42.47 -10.14
C ASN A 312 0.50 -41.13 -9.63
N TYR A 313 0.79 -40.07 -10.37
CA TYR A 313 0.24 -38.73 -10.17
C TYR A 313 -0.96 -38.44 -11.09
N HIS A 314 -1.69 -39.46 -11.52
CA HIS A 314 -2.97 -39.26 -12.19
C HIS A 314 -4.10 -39.30 -11.16
N SER A 315 -4.97 -38.29 -11.18
CA SER A 315 -6.30 -38.48 -10.57
C SER A 315 -7.02 -39.65 -11.25
N LYS A 316 -8.03 -40.23 -10.61
CA LYS A 316 -8.93 -41.22 -11.27
C LYS A 316 -9.58 -40.68 -12.56
N SER A 317 -9.60 -39.35 -12.75
CA SER A 317 -10.05 -38.66 -13.98
C SER A 317 -8.94 -38.43 -15.02
N GLY A 318 -7.69 -38.80 -14.75
CA GLY A 318 -6.54 -38.68 -15.65
C GLY A 318 -5.85 -37.32 -15.66
N GLU A 319 -6.10 -36.46 -14.68
CA GLU A 319 -5.47 -35.15 -14.53
C GLU A 319 -4.05 -35.30 -13.98
N ASN A 320 -3.04 -34.75 -14.69
CA ASN A 320 -1.63 -34.84 -14.31
C ASN A 320 -1.33 -33.96 -13.08
N CYS A 321 -0.91 -34.55 -11.97
CA CYS A 321 -0.30 -33.87 -10.81
C CYS A 321 1.23 -33.80 -10.95
N SER A 322 1.75 -33.40 -12.12
CA SER A 322 3.20 -33.25 -12.28
C SER A 322 3.71 -31.98 -11.58
N ALA A 323 4.95 -32.04 -11.08
CA ALA A 323 5.68 -30.89 -10.51
C ALA A 323 5.65 -29.63 -11.40
N GLN A 324 5.44 -29.84 -12.71
CA GLN A 324 5.39 -28.81 -13.74
C GLN A 324 4.20 -27.86 -13.60
N ASN A 325 3.14 -28.24 -12.89
CA ASN A 325 1.98 -27.37 -12.66
C ASN A 325 2.24 -26.22 -11.68
N PHE A 326 3.22 -26.38 -10.79
CA PHE A 326 3.55 -25.37 -9.79
C PHE A 326 4.36 -24.20 -10.37
N ILE A 327 4.81 -24.29 -11.64
CA ILE A 327 5.50 -23.17 -12.31
C ILE A 327 4.54 -22.00 -12.56
N PHE A 328 3.26 -22.29 -12.73
CA PHE A 328 2.25 -21.28 -13.01
C PHE A 328 1.97 -20.45 -11.75
N PRO A 329 1.69 -19.15 -11.91
CA PRO A 329 1.36 -18.31 -10.78
C PRO A 329 0.07 -18.82 -10.12
N GLN A 330 0.05 -18.87 -8.80
CA GLN A 330 -1.11 -19.26 -7.98
C GLN A 330 -1.16 -18.38 -6.72
N ASP A 331 -2.29 -18.40 -5.99
CA ASP A 331 -2.43 -17.74 -4.69
C ASP A 331 -1.95 -16.28 -4.66
N ILE A 332 -2.52 -15.43 -5.52
CA ILE A 332 -2.21 -13.99 -5.49
C ILE A 332 -2.78 -13.37 -4.20
N GLU A 333 -1.93 -12.68 -3.46
CA GLU A 333 -2.25 -12.02 -2.19
C GLU A 333 -1.74 -10.58 -2.18
N ILE A 334 -2.44 -9.69 -1.48
CA ILE A 334 -1.95 -8.35 -1.13
C ILE A 334 -1.29 -8.46 0.23
N ILE A 335 0.04 -8.28 0.28
CA ILE A 335 0.83 -8.50 1.51
C ILE A 335 1.14 -7.20 2.26
N SER A 336 0.95 -6.03 1.62
CA SER A 336 1.10 -4.72 2.25
C SER A 336 0.45 -3.62 1.42
N GLY A 337 0.31 -2.43 1.99
CA GLY A 337 -0.08 -1.21 1.28
C GLY A 337 -1.51 -1.19 0.75
N ASN A 338 -2.43 -1.90 1.42
CA ASN A 338 -3.85 -1.91 1.08
C ASN A 338 -4.58 -0.69 1.67
N TYR A 339 -4.05 0.51 1.41
CA TYR A 339 -4.63 1.80 1.78
C TYR A 339 -4.58 2.75 0.58
N ARG A 340 -5.38 3.82 0.59
CA ARG A 340 -5.38 4.77 -0.55
C ARG A 340 -4.10 5.58 -0.66
N ASP A 341 -3.41 5.81 0.45
CA ASP A 341 -2.14 6.53 0.58
C ASP A 341 -0.90 5.63 0.69
N GLU A 342 -1.08 4.32 0.55
CA GLU A 342 0.03 3.37 0.49
C GLU A 342 0.03 2.59 -0.81
N LEU A 343 1.23 2.21 -1.23
CA LEU A 343 1.43 1.49 -2.48
C LEU A 343 1.28 -0.01 -2.21
N PRO A 344 0.29 -0.69 -2.82
CA PRO A 344 0.06 -2.10 -2.54
C PRO A 344 1.18 -2.97 -3.10
N THR A 345 1.53 -4.01 -2.35
CA THR A 345 2.43 -5.07 -2.80
C THR A 345 1.65 -6.35 -2.99
N PHE A 346 1.67 -6.87 -4.22
CA PHE A 346 1.10 -8.16 -4.57
C PHE A 346 2.19 -9.23 -4.55
N LYS A 347 1.87 -10.42 -4.03
CA LYS A 347 2.72 -11.61 -4.03
C LYS A 347 1.93 -12.80 -4.56
N TRP A 348 2.59 -13.73 -5.23
CA TRP A 348 2.00 -14.99 -5.67
C TRP A 348 2.97 -16.15 -5.44
N LYS A 349 2.46 -17.37 -5.51
CA LYS A 349 3.27 -18.59 -5.51
C LYS A 349 3.58 -19.04 -6.93
N SER A 350 4.76 -19.60 -7.10
CA SER A 350 5.24 -20.22 -8.34
C SER A 350 6.64 -20.79 -8.12
N VAL A 351 6.97 -21.85 -8.86
CA VAL A 351 8.32 -22.39 -9.02
C VAL A 351 8.92 -22.09 -10.41
N TYR A 352 8.61 -20.93 -11.01
CA TYR A 352 9.10 -20.55 -12.35
C TYR A 352 10.64 -20.47 -12.49
N LYS A 353 11.36 -20.37 -11.37
CA LYS A 353 12.84 -20.29 -11.33
C LYS A 353 13.53 -21.65 -11.28
N GLU A 354 12.77 -22.74 -11.28
CA GLU A 354 13.33 -24.09 -11.32
C GLU A 354 14.26 -24.28 -12.52
N LYS A 355 15.39 -24.93 -12.28
CA LYS A 355 16.48 -25.10 -13.28
C LYS A 355 16.03 -25.69 -14.61
N TRP A 356 15.13 -26.66 -14.59
CA TRP A 356 14.62 -27.30 -15.81
C TRP A 356 13.76 -26.35 -16.66
N VAL A 357 13.18 -25.31 -16.04
CA VAL A 357 12.45 -24.21 -16.73
C VAL A 357 13.38 -23.04 -17.07
N LYS A 358 14.47 -22.84 -16.32
CA LYS A 358 15.41 -21.71 -16.49
C LYS A 358 15.93 -21.57 -17.93
N LYS A 359 16.08 -22.68 -18.66
CA LYS A 359 16.47 -22.69 -20.08
C LYS A 359 15.50 -21.93 -21.01
N TYR A 360 14.24 -21.78 -20.60
CA TYR A 360 13.23 -21.00 -21.31
C TYR A 360 13.23 -19.52 -20.92
N LYS A 361 14.01 -19.11 -19.89
CA LYS A 361 14.03 -17.73 -19.38
C LYS A 361 12.62 -17.19 -19.06
N PRO A 362 11.87 -17.88 -18.18
CA PRO A 362 10.54 -17.46 -17.80
C PRO A 362 10.56 -16.15 -17.00
N TYR A 363 9.52 -15.34 -17.15
CA TYR A 363 9.28 -14.13 -16.38
C TYR A 363 7.77 -13.91 -16.23
N PHE A 364 7.36 -13.00 -15.35
CA PHE A 364 5.95 -12.65 -15.20
C PHE A 364 5.64 -11.31 -15.85
N ASN A 365 4.39 -11.16 -16.29
CA ASN A 365 3.79 -9.85 -16.43
C ASN A 365 2.64 -9.73 -15.42
N PHE A 366 2.48 -8.53 -14.87
CA PHE A 366 1.44 -8.22 -13.90
C PHE A 366 0.53 -7.13 -14.44
N SER A 367 -0.78 -7.30 -14.30
CA SER A 367 -1.78 -6.32 -14.74
C SER A 367 -2.83 -6.11 -13.66
N ILE A 368 -3.37 -4.89 -13.59
CA ILE A 368 -4.63 -4.63 -12.89
C ILE A 368 -5.72 -4.49 -13.93
N LEU A 369 -6.79 -5.26 -13.77
CA LEU A 369 -7.97 -5.23 -14.63
C LEU A 369 -9.17 -4.66 -13.87
N SER A 370 -10.05 -3.96 -14.59
CA SER A 370 -11.36 -3.57 -14.08
C SER A 370 -12.33 -4.75 -13.96
N SER A 371 -13.51 -4.51 -13.39
CA SER A 371 -14.62 -5.49 -13.32
C SER A 371 -14.99 -6.08 -14.69
N SER A 372 -15.01 -5.25 -15.74
CA SER A 372 -15.21 -5.64 -17.14
C SER A 372 -13.96 -6.25 -17.83
N SER A 373 -12.94 -6.62 -17.05
CA SER A 373 -11.64 -7.14 -17.51
C SER A 373 -10.88 -6.22 -18.46
N TYR A 374 -11.09 -4.91 -18.32
CA TYR A 374 -10.32 -3.92 -19.05
C TYR A 374 -8.97 -3.69 -18.37
N GLN A 375 -7.87 -3.74 -19.12
CA GLN A 375 -6.54 -3.54 -18.56
C GLN A 375 -6.30 -2.07 -18.20
N ILE A 376 -6.15 -1.78 -16.92
CA ILE A 376 -5.84 -0.42 -16.42
C ILE A 376 -4.36 -0.12 -16.65
N PHE A 377 -3.50 -1.08 -16.33
CA PHE A 377 -2.08 -1.05 -16.68
C PHE A 377 -1.49 -2.46 -16.72
N LYS A 378 -0.28 -2.57 -17.29
CA LYS A 378 0.52 -3.80 -17.32
C LYS A 378 2.00 -3.49 -17.07
N ILE A 379 2.61 -4.27 -16.20
CA ILE A 379 4.04 -4.32 -15.90
C ILE A 379 4.59 -5.58 -16.57
N LYS A 380 5.68 -5.46 -17.32
CA LYS A 380 6.26 -6.57 -18.06
C LYS A 380 7.65 -6.93 -17.55
N GLY A 381 8.09 -8.17 -17.78
CA GLY A 381 9.48 -8.56 -17.53
C GLY A 381 9.82 -8.75 -16.05
N LEU A 382 8.85 -9.08 -15.20
CA LEU A 382 9.07 -9.27 -13.77
C LEU A 382 9.81 -10.58 -13.52
N ASP A 383 11.05 -10.47 -13.05
CA ASP A 383 11.81 -11.61 -12.53
C ASP A 383 11.63 -11.78 -11.01
N SER A 384 10.40 -11.66 -10.54
CA SER A 384 10.03 -11.72 -9.12
C SER A 384 8.62 -12.27 -8.95
N LYS A 385 8.37 -13.00 -7.85
CA LYS A 385 7.03 -13.48 -7.44
C LYS A 385 6.21 -12.43 -6.67
N ARG A 386 6.66 -11.18 -6.72
CA ARG A 386 6.01 -10.03 -6.07
C ARG A 386 6.23 -8.76 -6.87
N VAL A 387 5.31 -7.83 -6.73
CA VAL A 387 5.40 -6.48 -7.31
C VAL A 387 4.76 -5.45 -6.37
N THR A 388 5.49 -4.37 -6.13
CA THR A 388 4.96 -3.17 -5.47
C THR A 388 4.57 -2.17 -6.54
N MET A 389 3.36 -1.64 -6.47
CA MET A 389 2.88 -0.66 -7.44
C MET A 389 3.58 0.70 -7.25
N THR A 390 3.70 1.45 -8.34
CA THR A 390 4.10 2.88 -8.28
C THR A 390 2.90 3.77 -8.00
N GLU A 391 3.12 5.00 -7.53
CA GLU A 391 2.05 5.98 -7.30
C GLU A 391 1.19 6.22 -8.56
N LYS A 392 1.82 6.32 -9.74
CA LYS A 392 1.11 6.49 -11.01
C LYS A 392 0.17 5.31 -11.30
N GLN A 393 0.63 4.08 -11.07
CA GLN A 393 -0.17 2.89 -11.30
C GLN A 393 -1.32 2.79 -10.28
N TRP A 394 -1.04 3.11 -9.01
CA TRP A 394 -2.06 3.05 -7.96
C TRP A 394 -3.14 4.11 -8.14
N ASN A 395 -2.76 5.35 -8.46
CA ASN A 395 -3.72 6.39 -8.82
C ASN A 395 -4.58 5.98 -10.02
N SER A 396 -3.99 5.34 -11.04
CA SER A 396 -4.74 4.85 -12.20
C SER A 396 -5.80 3.80 -11.82
N THR A 397 -5.54 3.00 -10.78
CA THR A 397 -6.50 2.05 -10.20
C THR A 397 -7.53 2.73 -9.28
N LEU A 398 -7.08 3.59 -8.36
CA LEU A 398 -7.95 4.25 -7.38
C LEU A 398 -8.99 5.15 -8.04
N TYR A 399 -8.65 5.84 -9.12
CA TYR A 399 -9.51 6.80 -9.80
C TYR A 399 -10.13 6.28 -11.11
N SER A 400 -10.03 4.97 -11.41
CA SER A 400 -10.78 4.37 -12.52
C SER A 400 -12.24 4.11 -12.16
N ASN A 401 -13.14 4.24 -13.14
CA ASN A 401 -14.58 4.02 -13.03
C ASN A 401 -14.95 2.52 -13.00
N SER A 402 -14.55 1.80 -11.95
CA SER A 402 -14.94 0.40 -11.74
C SER A 402 -15.10 0.09 -10.25
N SER A 403 -16.05 -0.79 -9.92
CA SER A 403 -16.37 -1.23 -8.56
C SER A 403 -15.41 -2.29 -8.04
N ASP A 404 -15.00 -3.22 -8.91
CA ASP A 404 -14.20 -4.39 -8.56
C ASP A 404 -12.95 -4.48 -9.44
N TYR A 405 -11.87 -4.99 -8.87
CA TYR A 405 -10.57 -5.06 -9.53
C TYR A 405 -10.04 -6.47 -9.50
N TYR A 406 -9.18 -6.76 -10.47
CA TYR A 406 -8.47 -8.01 -10.52
C TYR A 406 -6.97 -7.78 -10.66
N ALA A 407 -6.20 -8.39 -9.76
CA ALA A 407 -4.79 -8.63 -9.99
C ALA A 407 -4.66 -9.82 -10.94
N TYR A 408 -3.88 -9.65 -12.00
CA TYR A 408 -3.69 -10.63 -13.06
C TYR A 408 -2.19 -10.85 -13.28
N VAL A 409 -1.74 -12.09 -13.12
CA VAL A 409 -0.34 -12.49 -13.29
C VAL A 409 -0.29 -13.52 -14.40
N GLU A 410 0.49 -13.25 -15.44
CA GLU A 410 0.77 -14.22 -16.52
C GLU A 410 2.22 -14.66 -16.44
N LEU A 411 2.47 -15.96 -16.61
CA LEU A 411 3.80 -16.49 -16.87
C LEU A 411 4.10 -16.32 -18.37
N THR A 412 5.31 -15.97 -18.73
CA THR A 412 5.72 -15.80 -20.13
C THR A 412 7.20 -16.13 -20.23
N SER A 413 7.74 -16.21 -21.45
CA SER A 413 9.12 -16.57 -21.70
C SER A 413 9.67 -15.82 -22.91
N SER A 414 10.97 -15.52 -22.88
CA SER A 414 11.66 -14.85 -23.99
C SER A 414 12.12 -15.82 -25.08
N LEU A 415 12.02 -17.13 -24.82
CA LEU A 415 12.48 -18.19 -25.72
C LEU A 415 11.38 -19.18 -26.11
N ASP A 416 10.20 -19.08 -25.49
CA ASP A 416 9.07 -19.97 -25.69
C ASP A 416 7.76 -19.17 -25.50
N SER A 417 7.00 -19.04 -26.59
CA SER A 417 5.76 -18.28 -26.62
C SER A 417 4.56 -19.01 -25.99
N TYR A 418 4.71 -20.28 -25.58
CA TYR A 418 3.59 -21.08 -25.07
C TYR A 418 3.23 -20.79 -23.61
N PHE A 419 4.12 -20.16 -22.84
CA PHE A 419 3.82 -19.82 -21.44
C PHE A 419 2.76 -18.72 -21.32
N ASP A 420 2.59 -17.90 -22.36
CA ASP A 420 1.69 -16.74 -22.39
C ASP A 420 0.19 -17.08 -22.19
N ASP A 421 -0.19 -18.36 -22.35
CA ASP A 421 -1.56 -18.84 -22.15
C ASP A 421 -1.91 -19.12 -20.68
N TYR A 422 -0.95 -19.02 -19.76
CA TYR A 422 -1.12 -19.40 -18.34
C TYR A 422 -1.08 -18.18 -17.40
N TYR A 423 -2.12 -18.05 -16.59
CA TYR A 423 -2.28 -16.92 -15.67
C TYR A 423 -3.03 -17.26 -14.38
N ALA A 424 -2.80 -16.45 -13.35
CA ALA A 424 -3.65 -16.36 -12.16
C ALA A 424 -4.37 -15.02 -12.13
N LYS A 425 -5.57 -15.04 -11.56
CA LYS A 425 -6.42 -13.86 -11.39
C LYS A 425 -7.02 -13.87 -9.99
N LYS A 426 -6.95 -12.74 -9.27
CA LYS A 426 -7.55 -12.58 -7.94
C LYS A 426 -8.33 -11.28 -7.87
N SER A 427 -9.58 -11.35 -7.41
CA SER A 427 -10.37 -10.15 -7.13
C SER A 427 -9.88 -9.44 -5.88
N PHE A 428 -9.92 -8.12 -5.91
CA PHE A 428 -9.74 -7.28 -4.73
C PHE A 428 -10.60 -6.02 -4.84
N VAL A 429 -10.89 -5.42 -3.67
CA VAL A 429 -11.66 -4.19 -3.55
C VAL A 429 -10.68 -3.05 -3.29
N LYS A 430 -10.93 -1.87 -3.85
CA LYS A 430 -10.14 -0.68 -3.52
C LYS A 430 -10.26 -0.39 -2.02
N PRO A 431 -9.17 -0.06 -1.32
CA PRO A 431 -9.27 0.34 0.07
C PRO A 431 -10.01 1.67 0.18
N LEU A 432 -10.91 1.81 1.15
CA LEU A 432 -11.61 3.07 1.43
C LEU A 432 -10.80 3.98 2.36
N GLU A 433 -9.90 3.39 3.15
CA GLU A 433 -9.22 4.08 4.24
C GLU A 433 -7.82 4.56 3.84
N TYR A 434 -7.38 5.56 4.60
CA TYR A 434 -6.03 6.11 4.57
C TYR A 434 -5.29 5.69 5.84
N SER A 435 -4.04 5.28 5.68
CA SER A 435 -3.18 4.80 6.76
C SER A 435 -2.46 5.91 7.52
N LYS A 436 -2.09 6.99 6.82
CA LYS A 436 -1.23 8.08 7.30
C LYS A 436 -1.92 9.42 7.21
N LEU A 437 -2.78 9.59 6.21
CA LEU A 437 -3.45 10.86 6.00
C LEU A 437 -4.64 11.04 6.96
N PRO A 438 -4.86 12.26 7.46
CA PRO A 438 -6.07 12.60 8.15
C PRO A 438 -7.31 12.34 7.30
N GLN A 439 -8.30 11.68 7.89
CA GLN A 439 -9.58 11.39 7.25
C GLN A 439 -10.74 11.59 8.22
N ILE A 440 -11.91 11.92 7.69
CA ILE A 440 -13.17 12.00 8.44
C ILE A 440 -14.29 11.28 7.71
N LYS A 441 -15.07 10.49 8.46
CA LYS A 441 -16.28 9.79 8.03
C LYS A 441 -17.53 10.61 8.35
N PRO A 442 -18.65 10.49 7.59
CA PRO A 442 -19.85 11.29 7.82
C PRO A 442 -20.41 11.28 9.25
N ASN A 443 -20.33 10.14 9.95
CA ASN A 443 -20.80 10.00 11.33
C ASN A 443 -19.91 10.71 12.37
N GLU A 444 -18.66 11.04 12.02
CA GLU A 444 -17.68 11.67 12.91
C GLU A 444 -17.85 13.20 13.00
N TYR A 445 -18.65 13.80 12.12
CA TYR A 445 -18.97 15.23 12.20
C TYR A 445 -19.83 15.58 13.42
N GLY A 446 -20.56 14.61 13.99
CA GLY A 446 -21.48 14.84 15.10
C GLY A 446 -22.73 15.66 14.73
N PHE A 447 -23.05 15.79 13.44
CA PHE A 447 -24.26 16.49 13.01
C PHE A 447 -25.51 15.65 13.31
N ALA A 448 -26.61 16.35 13.57
CA ALA A 448 -27.91 15.71 13.69
C ALA A 448 -28.43 15.19 12.33
N ASP A 449 -29.34 14.22 12.38
CA ASP A 449 -30.14 13.76 11.24
C ASP A 449 -31.24 14.78 10.89
N ALA A 450 -30.80 15.98 10.50
CA ALA A 450 -31.63 17.09 10.11
C ALA A 450 -30.82 18.13 9.31
N TYR A 451 -31.49 18.85 8.41
CA TYR A 451 -30.91 19.99 7.72
C TYR A 451 -30.96 21.21 8.64
N ALA A 452 -29.81 21.79 9.02
CA ALA A 452 -29.83 23.02 9.80
C ALA A 452 -30.30 24.21 8.98
N ILE A 453 -31.06 25.09 9.61
CA ILE A 453 -31.70 26.26 8.99
C ILE A 453 -31.58 27.53 9.83
N ASP A 454 -30.95 27.44 10.99
CA ASP A 454 -30.75 28.55 11.92
C ASP A 454 -29.51 29.39 11.56
N ASP A 455 -29.53 30.65 11.99
CA ASP A 455 -28.43 31.59 11.77
C ASP A 455 -27.15 31.21 12.53
N GLU A 456 -27.27 30.44 13.61
CA GLU A 456 -26.13 30.02 14.42
C GLU A 456 -25.23 29.08 13.63
N THR A 457 -25.76 27.97 13.12
CA THR A 457 -25.03 27.00 12.29
C THR A 457 -24.57 27.60 10.96
N LYS A 458 -25.32 28.56 10.41
CA LYS A 458 -24.98 29.27 9.18
C LYS A 458 -23.75 30.17 9.36
N ASN A 459 -23.65 30.88 10.48
CA ASN A 459 -22.65 31.93 10.67
C ASN A 459 -21.46 31.49 11.51
N ASN A 460 -21.65 30.57 12.46
CA ASN A 460 -20.62 30.19 13.42
C ASN A 460 -19.95 28.87 13.05
N PHE A 461 -18.62 28.86 13.19
CA PHE A 461 -17.81 27.66 12.99
C PHE A 461 -17.83 26.77 14.23
N ILE A 462 -17.93 25.46 14.01
CA ILE A 462 -17.82 24.42 15.02
C ILE A 462 -16.57 23.57 14.76
N LYS A 463 -15.89 23.15 15.83
CA LYS A 463 -14.62 22.44 15.77
C LYS A 463 -14.82 20.94 15.59
N HIS A 464 -13.96 20.33 14.79
CA HIS A 464 -13.89 18.91 14.51
C HIS A 464 -12.46 18.40 14.66
N THR A 465 -12.33 17.12 14.97
CA THR A 465 -11.05 16.40 14.95
C THR A 465 -11.23 15.16 14.09
N ALA A 466 -10.53 15.12 12.96
CA ALA A 466 -10.41 13.95 12.10
C ALA A 466 -9.37 12.97 12.67
N SER A 467 -9.17 11.83 12.01
CA SER A 467 -8.08 10.93 12.35
C SER A 467 -6.71 11.63 12.34
N HIS A 468 -5.72 11.04 13.02
CA HIS A 468 -4.38 11.62 13.17
C HIS A 468 -4.38 13.02 13.81
N ASP A 469 -5.33 13.29 14.72
CA ASP A 469 -5.49 14.55 15.46
C ASP A 469 -5.59 15.81 14.58
N PHE A 470 -6.02 15.66 13.33
CA PHE A 470 -6.18 16.79 12.42
C PHE A 470 -7.42 17.61 12.77
N LYS A 471 -7.19 18.86 13.17
CA LYS A 471 -8.24 19.78 13.59
C LYS A 471 -8.67 20.69 12.45
N PHE A 472 -9.98 20.83 12.31
CA PHE A 472 -10.59 21.75 11.36
C PHE A 472 -11.94 22.20 11.91
N GLU A 473 -12.56 23.16 11.23
CA GLU A 473 -13.84 23.71 11.64
C GLU A 473 -14.82 23.69 10.48
N THR A 474 -16.10 23.57 10.78
CA THR A 474 -17.14 23.73 9.77
C THR A 474 -18.23 24.69 10.18
N ARG A 475 -18.88 25.30 9.18
CA ARG A 475 -20.19 25.93 9.33
C ARG A 475 -21.06 25.49 8.17
N ARG A 476 -22.38 25.49 8.34
CA ARG A 476 -23.28 24.85 7.37
C ARG A 476 -24.65 25.47 7.36
N PHE A 477 -25.29 25.40 6.21
CA PHE A 477 -26.69 25.78 6.04
C PHE A 477 -27.37 24.79 5.10
N ARG A 478 -28.57 24.32 5.45
CA ARG A 478 -29.33 23.32 4.69
C ARG A 478 -28.52 22.06 4.37
N THR A 479 -27.68 21.65 5.33
CA THR A 479 -26.80 20.48 5.25
C THR A 479 -26.83 19.71 6.56
N GLY A 480 -26.83 18.38 6.57
CA GLY A 480 -26.90 17.55 7.79
C GLY A 480 -26.48 16.09 7.58
N TYR A 481 -26.48 15.27 8.65
CA TYR A 481 -26.12 13.84 8.59
C TYR A 481 -27.36 12.97 8.34
N ILE A 482 -27.77 12.86 7.08
CA ILE A 482 -29.12 12.40 6.75
C ILE A 482 -29.22 10.88 6.72
N HIS A 483 -30.26 10.36 7.39
CA HIS A 483 -30.56 8.94 7.57
C HIS A 483 -29.45 8.13 8.25
N ASN A 484 -28.56 8.80 8.97
CA ASN A 484 -27.32 8.21 9.49
C ASN A 484 -26.45 7.56 8.39
N GLU A 485 -26.47 8.11 7.17
CA GLU A 485 -25.67 7.59 6.04
C GLU A 485 -24.56 8.59 5.67
N TYR A 486 -24.92 9.81 5.24
CA TYR A 486 -23.98 10.76 4.63
C TYR A 486 -24.22 12.19 5.10
N ILE A 487 -23.22 13.05 4.90
CA ILE A 487 -23.44 14.50 4.96
C ILE A 487 -24.15 14.91 3.67
N VAL A 488 -25.31 15.55 3.77
CA VAL A 488 -26.15 15.85 2.60
C VAL A 488 -26.54 17.31 2.59
N MET A 489 -26.23 18.00 1.50
CA MET A 489 -26.72 19.36 1.21
C MET A 489 -28.06 19.29 0.49
N SER A 490 -29.00 20.21 0.74
CA SER A 490 -30.27 20.29 0.01
C SER A 490 -30.73 21.73 -0.21
N PRO A 491 -30.38 22.36 -1.35
CA PRO A 491 -30.70 23.77 -1.60
C PRO A 491 -32.18 24.00 -1.90
N ILE A 492 -32.93 22.99 -2.36
CA ILE A 492 -34.33 23.15 -2.78
C ILE A 492 -35.26 22.65 -1.67
N ARG A 493 -36.03 23.58 -1.10
CA ARG A 493 -37.20 23.37 -0.23
C ARG A 493 -38.03 24.65 -0.17
N ASP A 494 -39.29 24.58 0.23
CA ASP A 494 -40.12 25.75 0.49
C ASP A 494 -39.40 26.81 1.35
N GLY A 495 -39.29 28.03 0.84
CA GLY A 495 -38.57 29.15 1.47
C GLY A 495 -37.04 29.12 1.38
N PHE A 496 -36.43 28.09 0.78
CA PHE A 496 -34.98 27.93 0.67
C PHE A 496 -34.53 27.68 -0.78
N ASN A 497 -33.38 28.24 -1.15
CA ASN A 497 -32.76 28.03 -2.45
C ASN A 497 -31.23 27.87 -2.37
N GLU A 498 -30.67 27.70 -1.17
CA GLU A 498 -29.23 27.65 -0.92
C GLU A 498 -28.91 26.55 0.11
N ALA A 499 -27.81 25.85 -0.11
CA ALA A 499 -27.21 24.95 0.86
C ALA A 499 -25.69 24.96 0.74
N PHE A 500 -25.00 24.85 1.87
CA PHE A 500 -23.55 24.73 1.88
C PHE A 500 -23.04 24.01 3.12
N ILE A 501 -21.81 23.52 3.01
CA ILE A 501 -20.92 23.26 4.14
C ILE A 501 -19.56 23.85 3.81
N GLU A 502 -19.04 24.65 4.71
CA GLU A 502 -17.75 25.31 4.61
C GLU A 502 -16.81 24.73 5.65
N TYR A 503 -15.59 24.41 5.21
CA TYR A 503 -14.47 23.91 5.98
C TYR A 503 -13.47 25.04 6.14
N ARG A 504 -13.00 25.24 7.36
CA ARG A 504 -11.88 26.12 7.70
C ARG A 504 -10.79 25.29 8.36
N PHE A 505 -9.57 25.41 7.87
CA PHE A 505 -8.42 24.65 8.34
C PHE A 505 -7.47 25.59 9.08
N SER A 506 -6.89 25.13 10.19
CA SER A 506 -5.80 25.86 10.83
C SER A 506 -4.55 25.80 9.96
N ASN A 507 -4.17 24.61 9.46
CA ASN A 507 -3.09 24.44 8.49
C ASN A 507 -3.65 24.35 7.08
N ALA A 508 -2.95 24.93 6.10
CA ALA A 508 -3.38 24.87 4.71
C ALA A 508 -3.44 23.44 4.18
N VAL A 509 -4.42 23.15 3.33
CA VAL A 509 -4.49 21.91 2.55
C VAL A 509 -4.12 22.18 1.10
N THR A 510 -3.46 21.21 0.46
CA THR A 510 -3.09 21.25 -0.97
C THR A 510 -3.97 20.33 -1.80
N ARG A 511 -4.60 19.34 -1.17
CA ARG A 511 -5.54 18.43 -1.80
C ARG A 511 -6.59 17.94 -0.82
N ILE A 512 -7.80 17.71 -1.33
CA ILE A 512 -8.84 16.95 -0.65
C ILE A 512 -9.26 15.80 -1.56
N ASP A 513 -9.29 14.58 -1.01
CA ASP A 513 -9.95 13.45 -1.66
C ASP A 513 -11.30 13.23 -0.99
N VAL A 514 -12.39 13.21 -1.76
CA VAL A 514 -13.76 13.19 -1.22
C VAL A 514 -14.69 12.25 -1.99
N GLU A 515 -15.49 11.48 -1.29
CA GLU A 515 -16.60 10.71 -1.88
C GLU A 515 -17.80 11.61 -2.15
N LEU A 516 -18.30 11.61 -3.40
CA LEU A 516 -19.47 12.40 -3.78
C LEU A 516 -20.44 11.58 -4.65
N ALA A 517 -21.72 11.87 -4.48
CA ALA A 517 -22.82 11.37 -5.32
C ALA A 517 -24.03 12.31 -5.19
N HIS A 518 -24.97 12.23 -6.12
CA HIS A 518 -26.33 12.66 -5.85
C HIS A 518 -27.01 11.67 -4.91
N TRP A 519 -27.97 12.18 -4.13
CA TRP A 519 -28.76 11.32 -3.24
C TRP A 519 -29.56 10.26 -4.00
N ARG A 520 -30.16 10.65 -5.13
CA ARG A 520 -30.98 9.84 -6.05
C ARG A 520 -30.92 10.44 -7.47
N SER A 521 -31.64 9.81 -8.41
CA SER A 521 -31.69 10.21 -9.82
C SER A 521 -32.03 11.69 -10.03
N SER A 522 -31.53 12.28 -11.12
CA SER A 522 -31.77 13.68 -11.49
C SER A 522 -33.26 14.04 -11.63
N SER A 523 -34.10 13.07 -12.04
CA SER A 523 -35.57 13.21 -12.07
C SER A 523 -36.19 13.48 -10.69
N ASN A 524 -35.50 13.08 -9.61
CA ASN A 524 -35.89 13.32 -8.24
C ASN A 524 -35.15 14.49 -7.60
N GLU A 525 -33.93 14.82 -8.02
CA GLU A 525 -33.16 15.88 -7.35
C GLU A 525 -33.39 17.26 -7.96
N TRP A 526 -33.81 17.40 -9.22
CA TRP A 526 -34.20 18.67 -9.86
C TRP A 526 -33.13 19.77 -9.96
N LEU A 527 -32.01 19.63 -9.27
CA LEU A 527 -30.85 20.49 -9.41
C LEU A 527 -30.01 20.01 -10.61
N THR A 528 -29.94 20.87 -11.60
CA THR A 528 -29.21 20.68 -12.86
C THR A 528 -28.55 21.99 -13.22
N SER A 529 -27.59 21.98 -14.15
CA SER A 529 -26.95 23.21 -14.62
C SER A 529 -27.91 24.23 -15.23
N ALA A 530 -29.15 23.82 -15.59
CA ALA A 530 -30.19 24.71 -16.08
C ALA A 530 -31.05 25.34 -14.95
N THR A 531 -31.10 24.69 -13.78
CA THR A 531 -32.00 25.07 -12.67
C THR A 531 -31.26 25.61 -11.46
N GLY A 532 -29.94 25.51 -11.44
CA GLY A 532 -29.09 26.01 -10.37
C GLY A 532 -27.62 25.74 -10.62
N GLU A 533 -26.84 25.82 -9.54
CA GLU A 533 -25.41 25.55 -9.50
C GLU A 533 -25.11 24.64 -8.31
N ALA A 534 -24.10 23.78 -8.45
CA ALA A 534 -23.48 23.10 -7.34
C ALA A 534 -21.99 22.93 -7.62
N THR A 535 -21.17 23.44 -6.73
CA THR A 535 -19.73 23.50 -6.93
C THR A 535 -18.97 23.18 -5.64
N VAL A 536 -17.78 22.63 -5.80
CA VAL A 536 -16.74 22.69 -4.76
C VAL A 536 -15.93 23.93 -5.02
N GLN A 537 -15.76 24.77 -4.01
CA GLN A 537 -15.08 26.05 -4.09
C GLN A 537 -13.98 26.14 -3.03
N TYR A 538 -12.94 26.91 -3.31
CA TYR A 538 -11.92 27.28 -2.32
C TYR A 538 -11.84 28.80 -2.21
N TYR A 539 -11.50 29.29 -1.03
CA TYR A 539 -11.34 30.72 -0.80
C TYR A 539 -9.92 31.14 -1.15
N TRP A 540 -9.78 32.07 -2.07
CA TRP A 540 -8.49 32.56 -2.55
C TRP A 540 -8.61 34.02 -2.96
N GLU A 541 -7.70 34.87 -2.50
CA GLU A 541 -7.70 36.31 -2.81
C GLU A 541 -9.03 37.00 -2.48
N ASN A 542 -9.56 36.71 -1.29
CA ASN A 542 -10.85 37.19 -0.77
C ASN A 542 -12.11 36.85 -1.59
N LYS A 543 -12.06 35.82 -2.44
CA LYS A 543 -13.22 35.36 -3.19
C LYS A 543 -13.30 33.83 -3.20
N TRP A 544 -14.51 33.34 -3.43
CA TRP A 544 -14.72 31.92 -3.71
C TRP A 544 -14.38 31.63 -5.17
N VAL A 545 -13.54 30.64 -5.39
CA VAL A 545 -13.11 30.17 -6.70
C VAL A 545 -13.61 28.74 -6.91
N ASP A 546 -14.26 28.47 -8.03
CA ASP A 546 -14.75 27.13 -8.37
C ASP A 546 -13.57 26.18 -8.63
N LYS A 547 -13.56 25.04 -7.93
CA LYS A 547 -12.64 23.92 -8.15
C LYS A 547 -13.25 22.81 -8.98
N LEU A 548 -14.51 22.48 -8.73
CA LEU A 548 -15.23 21.40 -9.39
C LEU A 548 -16.69 21.77 -9.55
N ASP A 549 -17.21 21.74 -10.78
CA ASP A 549 -18.64 21.84 -11.07
C ASP A 549 -19.29 20.46 -10.92
N LEU A 550 -20.12 20.29 -9.89
CA LEU A 550 -20.76 19.02 -9.55
C LEU A 550 -21.92 18.66 -10.49
N LEU A 551 -22.44 19.61 -11.26
CA LEU A 551 -23.52 19.39 -12.23
C LEU A 551 -22.98 19.20 -13.66
N SER A 552 -21.67 19.34 -13.86
CA SER A 552 -21.03 19.14 -15.16
C SER A 552 -21.08 17.67 -15.60
N SER A 553 -21.40 17.45 -16.88
CA SER A 553 -21.29 16.11 -17.48
C SER A 553 -19.87 15.54 -17.45
N LYS A 554 -18.84 16.40 -17.38
CA LYS A 554 -17.44 15.98 -17.23
C LYS A 554 -17.14 15.41 -15.85
N THR A 555 -17.78 15.95 -14.81
CA THR A 555 -17.64 15.46 -13.43
C THR A 555 -18.31 14.11 -13.26
N ALA A 556 -19.36 13.84 -14.06
CA ALA A 556 -20.06 12.55 -14.09
C ALA A 556 -20.44 12.04 -12.70
N LEU A 557 -21.03 12.93 -11.89
CA LEU A 557 -21.42 12.62 -10.52
C LEU A 557 -22.39 11.43 -10.49
N PRO A 558 -22.12 10.38 -9.68
CA PRO A 558 -23.04 9.25 -9.57
C PRO A 558 -24.44 9.71 -9.16
N VAL A 559 -25.47 9.14 -9.79
CA VAL A 559 -26.86 9.52 -9.56
C VAL A 559 -27.57 8.68 -8.49
N ASP A 560 -26.79 7.91 -7.72
CA ASP A 560 -27.24 7.06 -6.61
C ASP A 560 -26.22 7.12 -5.48
N ARG A 561 -26.69 7.41 -4.26
CA ARG A 561 -25.90 7.43 -3.03
C ARG A 561 -25.30 6.06 -2.66
N ASN A 562 -25.67 4.97 -3.30
CA ASN A 562 -24.98 3.69 -3.08
C ASN A 562 -23.81 3.47 -4.04
N SER A 563 -23.56 4.41 -4.96
CA SER A 563 -22.53 4.33 -6.00
C SER A 563 -21.52 5.49 -5.91
N HIS A 564 -21.17 5.92 -4.69
CA HIS A 564 -20.19 6.99 -4.47
C HIS A 564 -18.89 6.74 -5.24
N THR A 565 -18.28 7.83 -5.71
CA THR A 565 -16.93 7.80 -6.28
C THR A 565 -16.08 8.87 -5.64
N PHE A 566 -14.77 8.62 -5.60
CA PHE A 566 -13.80 9.56 -5.06
C PHE A 566 -13.41 10.59 -6.12
N TYR A 567 -13.42 11.85 -5.71
CA TYR A 567 -12.92 12.97 -6.48
C TYR A 567 -11.66 13.52 -5.84
N LYS A 568 -10.65 13.77 -6.68
CA LYS A 568 -9.36 14.34 -6.32
C LYS A 568 -9.41 15.85 -6.54
N LEU A 569 -9.39 16.63 -5.46
CA LEU A 569 -9.47 18.10 -5.48
C LEU A 569 -8.08 18.70 -5.19
N GLU A 570 -7.23 18.82 -6.21
CA GLU A 570 -5.88 19.44 -6.07
C GLU A 570 -5.95 20.95 -6.24
N PHE A 571 -5.43 21.72 -5.28
CA PHE A 571 -5.45 23.18 -5.34
C PHE A 571 -4.11 23.70 -5.89
N ASP A 572 -4.17 24.74 -6.74
CA ASP A 572 -2.98 25.33 -7.35
C ASP A 572 -2.09 26.04 -6.31
N ASN A 573 -2.69 26.42 -5.18
CA ASN A 573 -2.03 27.01 -4.02
C ASN A 573 -2.56 26.34 -2.75
N PRO A 574 -1.80 26.37 -1.64
CA PRO A 574 -2.31 25.95 -0.33
C PRO A 574 -3.53 26.78 0.08
N VAL A 575 -4.62 26.12 0.50
CA VAL A 575 -5.89 26.79 0.85
C VAL A 575 -6.27 26.52 2.31
N TYR A 576 -6.85 27.52 2.96
CA TYR A 576 -7.33 27.42 4.35
C TYR A 576 -8.85 27.28 4.45
N ARG A 577 -9.58 27.51 3.36
CA ARG A 577 -11.04 27.40 3.34
C ARG A 577 -11.52 26.74 2.06
N VAL A 578 -12.40 25.76 2.22
CA VAL A 578 -13.05 25.03 1.12
C VAL A 578 -14.52 24.94 1.45
N ARG A 579 -15.41 25.05 0.47
CA ARG A 579 -16.84 24.79 0.67
C ARG A 579 -17.43 23.94 -0.43
N PHE A 580 -18.42 23.16 -0.06
CA PHE A 580 -19.38 22.59 -0.98
C PHE A 580 -20.57 23.51 -0.97
N TYR A 581 -20.96 23.99 -2.14
CA TYR A 581 -21.99 25.01 -2.31
C TYR A 581 -23.01 24.54 -3.34
N ALA A 582 -24.29 24.78 -3.07
CA ALA A 582 -25.36 24.52 -4.01
C ALA A 582 -26.44 25.59 -3.90
N LYS A 583 -26.98 26.01 -5.03
CA LYS A 583 -28.02 27.03 -5.12
C LYS A 583 -28.97 26.75 -6.26
N SER A 584 -30.27 26.90 -6.05
CA SER A 584 -31.27 26.92 -7.13
C SER A 584 -31.55 28.35 -7.59
N PHE A 585 -31.77 28.53 -8.89
CA PHE A 585 -32.06 29.85 -9.47
C PHE A 585 -33.47 30.37 -9.15
N SER A 586 -34.35 29.49 -8.69
CA SER A 586 -35.67 29.84 -8.17
C SER A 586 -35.86 29.33 -6.75
N THR A 587 -36.60 30.10 -5.96
CA THR A 587 -37.15 29.62 -4.68
C THR A 587 -38.36 28.75 -5.01
N ASN A 588 -38.33 27.51 -4.54
CA ASN A 588 -39.39 26.54 -4.82
C ASN A 588 -40.47 26.63 -3.74
N ILE A 589 -41.72 26.28 -4.07
CA ILE A 589 -42.84 26.17 -3.12
C ILE A 589 -43.06 24.70 -2.67
N ASN A 590 -42.15 23.80 -3.05
CA ASN A 590 -42.20 22.39 -2.69
C ASN A 590 -41.52 22.14 -1.35
N ASP A 591 -42.25 21.56 -0.39
CA ASP A 591 -41.71 21.29 0.95
C ASP A 591 -40.80 20.04 1.03
N ASN A 592 -40.63 19.29 -0.06
CA ASN A 592 -39.68 18.17 -0.08
C ASN A 592 -38.24 18.67 -0.28
N ASN A 593 -37.31 18.08 0.47
CA ASN A 593 -35.88 18.27 0.25
C ASN A 593 -35.47 17.71 -1.13
N ARG A 594 -34.93 18.58 -1.99
CA ARG A 594 -34.46 18.27 -3.35
C ARG A 594 -33.07 18.89 -3.57
N GLY A 595 -32.47 18.60 -4.71
CA GLY A 595 -31.15 19.06 -5.11
C GLY A 595 -30.03 18.43 -4.31
N ARG A 596 -30.23 17.22 -3.79
CA ARG A 596 -29.37 16.65 -2.77
C ARG A 596 -28.06 16.10 -3.33
N ILE A 597 -26.98 16.48 -2.66
CA ILE A 597 -25.63 16.01 -2.93
C ILE A 597 -25.07 15.43 -1.63
N CYS A 598 -24.62 14.18 -1.70
CA CYS A 598 -23.96 13.44 -0.64
C CYS A 598 -22.47 13.75 -0.63
N ILE A 599 -21.94 13.96 0.56
CA ILE A 599 -20.53 14.10 0.89
C ILE A 599 -20.20 12.95 1.85
N GLY A 600 -19.39 12.01 1.37
CA GLY A 600 -18.97 10.82 2.10
C GLY A 600 -17.64 11.01 2.82
N ASN A 601 -16.82 9.97 2.81
CA ASN A 601 -15.50 10.00 3.41
C ASN A 601 -14.62 11.06 2.75
N MET A 602 -13.84 11.76 3.57
CA MET A 602 -12.96 12.83 3.11
C MET A 602 -11.57 12.66 3.74
N ALA A 603 -10.52 12.86 2.94
CA ALA A 603 -9.15 12.87 3.39
C ALA A 603 -8.44 14.18 3.01
N PHE A 604 -7.53 14.63 3.87
CA PHE A 604 -6.89 15.94 3.79
C PHE A 604 -5.39 15.80 3.57
N TYR A 605 -4.87 16.47 2.55
CA TYR A 605 -3.44 16.58 2.29
C TYR A 605 -2.96 17.95 2.75
N GLN A 606 -2.18 17.97 3.82
CA GLN A 606 -1.65 19.20 4.39
C GLN A 606 -0.51 19.74 3.54
N SER A 607 -0.37 21.06 3.56
CA SER A 607 0.76 21.74 2.98
C SER A 607 2.02 21.61 3.83
N GLU A 608 3.18 21.69 3.22
CA GLU A 608 4.45 21.86 3.93
C GLU A 608 4.57 23.25 4.59
N TYR A 609 3.73 24.22 4.19
CA TYR A 609 3.66 25.53 4.85
C TYR A 609 2.96 25.40 6.20
N ASN A 610 3.75 25.25 7.26
CA ASN A 610 3.26 25.18 8.64
C ASN A 610 3.10 26.58 9.26
N LEU A 611 2.16 27.37 8.72
CA LEU A 611 1.84 28.73 9.20
C LEU A 611 0.36 28.84 9.59
N PRO A 612 -0.07 28.18 10.68
CA PRO A 612 -1.48 28.04 10.99
C PRO A 612 -2.21 29.36 11.25
N LEU A 613 -3.48 29.38 10.86
CA LEU A 613 -4.45 30.41 11.17
C LEU A 613 -5.20 30.09 12.47
N SER A 614 -5.52 31.14 13.22
CA SER A 614 -6.43 31.13 14.36
C SER A 614 -7.90 31.24 13.95
N GLY A 615 -8.16 31.73 12.72
CA GLY A 615 -9.49 32.09 12.24
C GLY A 615 -9.92 33.51 12.62
N SER A 616 -9.05 34.28 13.29
CA SER A 616 -9.24 35.69 13.66
C SER A 616 -8.44 36.66 12.80
N GLU A 617 -7.67 36.15 11.83
CA GLU A 617 -6.91 36.95 10.89
C GLU A 617 -7.82 37.87 10.07
N LEU A 618 -7.33 39.06 9.76
CA LEU A 618 -8.08 40.06 9.00
C LEU A 618 -8.08 39.72 7.51
N ASP A 619 -9.19 40.01 6.84
CA ASP A 619 -9.26 39.94 5.39
C ASP A 619 -8.28 40.93 4.74
N TYR A 620 -7.79 40.58 3.55
CA TYR A 620 -6.90 41.46 2.80
C TYR A 620 -7.70 42.59 2.12
N GLU A 621 -7.91 43.71 2.80
CA GLU A 621 -8.68 44.84 2.28
C GLU A 621 -7.78 46.03 1.87
N PRO A 622 -7.00 45.95 0.77
CA PRO A 622 -6.05 46.99 0.41
C PRO A 622 -6.73 48.31 0.04
N ASP A 623 -7.96 48.28 -0.47
CA ASP A 623 -8.67 49.47 -0.94
C ASP A 623 -8.98 50.46 0.20
N SER A 624 -9.26 49.95 1.41
CA SER A 624 -9.48 50.80 2.59
C SER A 624 -8.23 51.60 2.98
N TRP A 625 -7.05 51.19 2.51
CA TRP A 625 -5.78 51.91 2.70
C TRP A 625 -5.37 52.69 1.45
N ASN A 626 -5.51 52.08 0.27
CA ASN A 626 -4.94 52.58 -0.99
C ASN A 626 -5.82 53.60 -1.71
N LYS A 627 -7.15 53.48 -1.57
CA LYS A 627 -8.14 54.28 -2.31
C LYS A 627 -8.87 55.30 -1.45
N THR A 628 -8.76 55.22 -0.13
CA THR A 628 -9.36 56.17 0.80
C THR A 628 -8.74 57.57 0.62
N ILE A 629 -9.57 58.55 0.25
CA ILE A 629 -9.17 59.93 -0.01
C ILE A 629 -9.18 60.72 1.31
N ILE A 630 -8.06 61.37 1.63
CA ILE A 630 -7.94 62.28 2.80
C ILE A 630 -8.28 63.71 2.38
N SER A 631 -7.71 64.16 1.28
CA SER A 631 -7.94 65.50 0.75
C SER A 631 -7.78 65.52 -0.76
N GLN A 632 -8.58 66.33 -1.43
CA GLN A 632 -8.54 66.50 -2.87
C GLN A 632 -8.61 67.98 -3.19
N ASP A 633 -7.59 68.49 -3.89
CA ASP A 633 -7.58 69.83 -4.48
C ASP A 633 -7.58 69.73 -6.02
N LYS A 634 -7.56 70.87 -6.71
CA LYS A 634 -7.63 70.91 -8.19
C LYS A 634 -6.46 70.20 -8.88
N ASN A 635 -5.33 70.01 -8.20
CA ASN A 635 -4.07 69.52 -8.77
C ASN A 635 -3.52 68.26 -8.10
N SER A 636 -4.08 67.82 -6.96
CA SER A 636 -3.56 66.70 -6.17
C SER A 636 -4.65 66.01 -5.33
N THR A 637 -4.58 64.68 -5.27
CA THR A 637 -5.36 63.85 -4.36
C THR A 637 -4.40 63.18 -3.37
N THR A 638 -4.60 63.41 -2.07
CA THR A 638 -3.87 62.71 -1.00
C THR A 638 -4.70 61.53 -0.53
N TYR A 639 -4.10 60.35 -0.54
CA TYR A 639 -4.72 59.10 -0.10
C TYR A 639 -4.19 58.68 1.27
N LEU A 640 -4.96 57.83 1.98
CA LEU A 640 -4.59 57.29 3.28
C LEU A 640 -3.23 56.56 3.28
N LYS A 641 -2.91 55.85 2.20
CA LYS A 641 -1.60 55.23 1.99
C LYS A 641 -0.43 56.20 2.10
N ASN A 642 -0.63 57.50 1.86
CA ASN A 642 0.42 58.51 1.95
C ASN A 642 0.68 58.99 3.39
N LYS A 643 -0.18 58.62 4.35
CA LYS A 643 -0.10 59.02 5.77
C LYS A 643 0.14 57.86 6.73
N THR A 644 0.26 56.65 6.22
CA THR A 644 0.43 55.40 6.99
C THR A 644 1.70 54.66 6.53
N ASN A 645 2.20 53.71 7.33
CA ASN A 645 3.42 52.92 7.03
C ASN A 645 3.23 51.43 7.40
N CYS A 646 4.28 50.62 7.27
CA CYS A 646 4.27 49.18 7.57
C CYS A 646 3.88 48.88 9.02
N TYR A 647 4.32 49.70 9.98
CA TYR A 647 4.05 49.49 11.40
C TYR A 647 2.57 49.72 11.74
N LEU A 648 2.01 50.84 11.30
CA LEU A 648 0.59 51.14 11.43
C LEU A 648 -0.30 50.09 10.74
N TYR A 649 0.13 49.59 9.58
CA TYR A 649 -0.56 48.50 8.89
C TYR A 649 -0.54 47.18 9.69
N ALA A 650 0.62 46.84 10.25
CA ALA A 650 0.81 45.63 11.05
C ALA A 650 -0.08 45.60 12.30
N ILE A 651 -0.33 46.75 12.95
CA ILE A 651 -1.21 46.87 14.13
C ILE A 651 -2.66 47.25 13.81
N ASN A 652 -3.02 47.29 12.52
CA ASN A 652 -4.34 47.67 12.01
C ASN A 652 -4.83 49.05 12.51
N ALA A 653 -3.99 50.08 12.33
CA ALA A 653 -4.31 51.47 12.68
C ALA A 653 -4.14 52.41 11.47
N GLN A 654 -5.23 53.03 11.02
CA GLN A 654 -5.27 54.00 9.92
C GLN A 654 -4.94 55.44 10.36
N LYS A 655 -4.88 55.70 11.67
CA LYS A 655 -4.44 56.98 12.27
C LYS A 655 -3.35 56.70 13.29
N ASN A 656 -2.50 57.69 13.55
CA ASN A 656 -1.55 57.62 14.65
C ASN A 656 -2.30 57.47 15.98
N PRO A 657 -2.12 56.36 16.72
CA PRO A 657 -2.90 56.06 17.92
C PRO A 657 -2.57 57.00 19.10
N ILE A 658 -1.38 57.60 19.14
CA ILE A 658 -0.95 58.53 20.21
C ILE A 658 -1.62 59.89 20.01
N LYS A 659 -1.54 60.42 18.79
CA LYS A 659 -1.94 61.80 18.47
C LYS A 659 -3.36 61.90 17.90
N ASN A 660 -3.97 60.77 17.55
CA ASN A 660 -5.23 60.68 16.80
C ASN A 660 -5.22 61.54 15.51
N SER A 661 -4.10 61.53 14.80
CA SER A 661 -3.82 62.35 13.61
C SER A 661 -3.37 61.50 12.42
N LEU A 662 -3.39 62.09 11.22
CA LEU A 662 -2.93 61.45 9.98
C LEU A 662 -1.44 61.67 9.75
N GLU A 663 -0.63 60.98 10.56
CA GLU A 663 0.82 60.92 10.41
C GLU A 663 1.33 59.51 10.69
N VAL A 664 2.50 59.20 10.12
CA VAL A 664 3.13 57.89 10.35
C VAL A 664 3.53 57.74 11.82
N MET A 665 3.60 56.50 12.28
CA MET A 665 4.14 56.13 13.59
C MET A 665 5.23 55.08 13.36
N ASN A 666 6.42 55.31 13.89
CA ASN A 666 7.49 54.32 13.93
C ASN A 666 7.53 53.68 15.33
N PRO A 667 8.10 52.47 15.48
CA PRO A 667 8.31 51.88 16.80
C PRO A 667 9.05 52.82 17.76
N GLY A 668 8.60 52.86 19.02
CA GLY A 668 9.17 53.68 20.08
C GLY A 668 8.62 55.11 20.13
N ALA A 669 7.63 55.43 19.29
CA ALA A 669 7.04 56.77 19.27
C ALA A 669 6.35 57.14 20.59
N VAL A 670 5.85 56.17 21.38
CA VAL A 670 5.28 56.47 22.71
C VAL A 670 6.37 56.95 23.68
N GLY A 671 7.52 56.28 23.70
CA GLY A 671 8.68 56.65 24.52
C GLY A 671 9.47 57.86 24.01
N GLY A 672 9.07 58.43 22.86
CA GLY A 672 9.75 59.56 22.23
C GLY A 672 11.04 59.18 21.48
N TYR A 673 11.25 57.90 21.19
CA TYR A 673 12.40 57.43 20.41
C TYR A 673 12.19 57.71 18.92
N ALA A 674 13.21 58.26 18.27
CA ALA A 674 13.19 58.55 16.84
C ALA A 674 13.97 57.48 16.06
N LEU A 675 13.26 56.57 15.41
CA LEU A 675 13.84 55.64 14.44
C LEU A 675 13.81 56.28 13.03
N ASP A 676 15.00 56.60 12.52
CA ASP A 676 15.26 56.94 11.12
C ASP A 676 16.56 56.28 10.64
N ASN A 677 16.94 56.48 9.38
CA ASN A 677 18.16 55.90 8.81
C ASN A 677 19.47 56.39 9.45
N ARG A 678 19.45 57.42 10.30
CA ARG A 678 20.64 57.96 11.00
C ARG A 678 20.71 57.50 12.46
N ASN A 679 19.58 57.13 13.06
CA ASN A 679 19.46 56.68 14.44
C ASN A 679 18.92 55.25 14.55
N PHE A 680 19.15 54.43 13.52
CA PHE A 680 18.69 53.05 13.52
C PHE A 680 19.44 52.22 14.56
N VAL A 681 18.69 51.39 15.28
CA VAL A 681 19.20 50.56 16.37
C VAL A 681 19.09 49.08 16.02
N GLY A 682 19.84 48.23 16.74
CA GLY A 682 19.79 46.78 16.53
C GLY A 682 18.40 46.19 16.81
N GLU A 683 18.16 44.97 16.34
CA GLU A 683 16.86 44.28 16.45
C GLU A 683 16.31 44.21 17.88
N LEU A 684 17.18 44.00 18.88
CA LEU A 684 16.78 43.88 20.28
C LEU A 684 16.22 45.20 20.83
N GLU A 685 16.78 46.33 20.39
CA GLU A 685 16.31 47.66 20.79
C GLU A 685 14.99 48.00 20.10
N ILE A 686 14.84 47.72 18.80
CA ILE A 686 13.55 47.92 18.11
C ILE A 686 12.46 47.05 18.75
N LEU A 687 12.74 45.80 19.10
CA LEU A 687 11.80 44.94 19.81
C LEU A 687 11.43 45.50 21.19
N SER A 688 12.37 46.14 21.90
CA SER A 688 12.07 46.81 23.17
C SER A 688 11.14 48.01 22.98
N TYR A 689 11.34 48.78 21.91
CA TYR A 689 10.51 49.93 21.56
C TYR A 689 9.09 49.51 21.19
N ILE A 690 8.93 48.45 20.41
CA ILE A 690 7.61 47.90 20.07
C ILE A 690 6.89 47.42 21.33
N LYS A 691 7.59 46.77 22.27
CA LYS A 691 6.99 46.31 23.53
C LYS A 691 6.52 47.45 24.41
N GLU A 692 7.26 48.56 24.43
CA GLU A 692 6.84 49.79 25.14
C GLU A 692 5.59 50.39 24.50
N ASP A 693 5.58 50.55 23.17
CA ASP A 693 4.39 51.01 22.44
C ASP A 693 3.18 50.09 22.68
N ALA A 694 3.39 48.77 22.64
CA ALA A 694 2.35 47.75 22.86
C ALA A 694 1.70 47.88 24.23
N LYS A 695 2.53 48.03 25.28
CA LYS A 695 2.07 48.21 26.66
C LYS A 695 1.23 49.47 26.83
N GLU A 696 1.68 50.60 26.29
CA GLU A 696 1.02 51.88 26.50
C GLU A 696 -0.21 52.08 25.61
N LEU A 697 -0.21 51.53 24.39
CA LEU A 697 -1.34 51.60 23.45
C LEU A 697 -2.33 50.45 23.61
N GLY A 698 -2.02 49.44 24.42
CA GLY A 698 -2.92 48.33 24.74
C GLY A 698 -3.08 47.29 23.63
N PHE A 699 -2.09 47.12 22.75
CA PHE A 699 -2.03 45.99 21.82
C PHE A 699 -1.05 44.92 22.29
N VAL A 700 -1.16 43.71 21.74
CA VAL A 700 -0.26 42.59 22.05
C VAL A 700 0.88 42.57 21.05
N PHE A 701 2.11 42.36 21.51
CA PHE A 701 3.28 42.09 20.65
C PHE A 701 4.22 41.10 21.33
N GLU A 702 3.99 39.82 21.09
CA GLU A 702 4.72 38.72 21.72
C GLU A 702 5.25 37.76 20.65
N SER A 703 6.45 37.20 20.84
CA SER A 703 7.00 36.24 19.89
C SER A 703 6.16 34.96 19.88
N ILE A 704 6.00 34.37 18.69
CA ILE A 704 5.30 33.10 18.51
C ILE A 704 6.07 32.25 17.51
N ASP A 705 6.14 30.95 17.79
CA ASP A 705 6.71 29.98 16.86
C ASP A 705 5.86 29.91 15.58
N GLU A 706 6.49 29.63 14.44
CA GLU A 706 5.78 29.60 13.16
C GLU A 706 4.57 28.64 13.15
N ASP A 707 4.71 27.49 13.82
CA ASP A 707 3.80 26.34 13.84
C ASP A 707 2.64 26.50 14.84
N LYS A 708 2.55 27.63 15.54
CA LYS A 708 1.47 27.93 16.47
C LYS A 708 0.48 28.91 15.87
N ALA A 709 -0.80 28.57 15.98
CA ALA A 709 -1.88 29.52 15.70
C ALA A 709 -1.87 30.62 16.76
N CYS A 710 -2.24 31.85 16.36
CA CYS A 710 -2.41 32.94 17.32
C CYS A 710 -3.61 32.67 18.26
N PRO A 711 -3.65 33.30 19.45
CA PRO A 711 -4.85 33.36 20.27
C PRO A 711 -6.03 33.99 19.51
N GLU A 712 -7.25 33.66 19.92
CA GLU A 712 -8.47 34.25 19.35
C GLU A 712 -8.45 35.78 19.44
N GLY A 713 -8.89 36.44 18.37
CA GLY A 713 -8.83 37.90 18.21
C GLY A 713 -7.46 38.46 17.83
N CYS A 714 -6.45 37.62 17.60
CA CYS A 714 -5.10 38.04 17.20
C CYS A 714 -4.70 37.44 15.85
N TYR A 715 -3.65 37.98 15.23
CA TYR A 715 -3.03 37.44 14.02
C TYR A 715 -1.50 37.55 14.08
N LYS A 716 -0.84 36.83 13.17
CA LYS A 716 0.61 36.82 13.07
C LYS A 716 1.11 37.99 12.22
N VAL A 717 2.16 38.64 12.67
CA VAL A 717 3.00 39.53 11.85
C VAL A 717 4.42 38.98 11.78
N ALA A 718 5.10 39.22 10.67
CA ALA A 718 6.51 38.88 10.52
C ALA A 718 7.33 40.17 10.56
N PHE A 719 8.37 40.17 11.39
CA PHE A 719 9.26 41.30 11.54
C PHE A 719 10.60 41.01 10.87
N VAL A 720 11.04 41.94 10.01
CA VAL A 720 12.27 41.82 9.24
C VAL A 720 13.05 43.13 9.31
N ILE A 721 14.37 43.04 9.18
CA ILE A 721 15.29 44.19 9.25
C ILE A 721 16.28 44.09 8.09
N ASP A 722 16.62 45.24 7.52
CA ASP A 722 17.86 45.42 6.77
C ASP A 722 18.94 45.92 7.74
N ASN A 723 19.92 45.06 8.04
CA ASN A 723 21.05 45.40 8.90
C ASN A 723 22.41 45.39 8.18
N GLN A 724 22.40 45.27 6.86
CA GLN A 724 23.62 45.17 6.03
C GLN A 724 23.67 46.18 4.89
N GLY A 725 22.53 46.77 4.52
CA GLY A 725 22.40 47.77 3.49
C GLY A 725 22.99 49.12 3.87
N GLN A 726 23.05 50.01 2.87
CA GLN A 726 23.49 51.40 3.06
C GLN A 726 22.48 52.20 3.92
N PHE A 727 21.22 51.76 3.94
CA PHE A 727 20.15 52.33 4.73
C PHE A 727 19.58 51.23 5.61
N TYR A 728 19.76 51.37 6.91
CA TYR A 728 19.11 50.48 7.87
C TYR A 728 17.60 50.78 7.88
N ASP A 729 16.80 49.74 7.76
CA ASP A 729 15.34 49.86 7.76
C ASP A 729 14.68 48.62 8.39
N TYR A 730 13.43 48.77 8.81
CA TYR A 730 12.65 47.71 9.40
C TYR A 730 11.34 47.55 8.62
N HIS A 731 10.78 46.35 8.62
CA HIS A 731 9.55 46.11 7.89
C HIS A 731 8.69 45.00 8.49
N PHE A 732 7.40 45.10 8.22
CA PHE A 732 6.38 44.19 8.74
C PHE A 732 5.54 43.59 7.62
N TYR A 733 5.26 42.30 7.74
CA TYR A 733 4.25 41.59 6.98
C TYR A 733 3.12 41.15 7.92
N ARG A 734 1.90 41.10 7.42
CA ARG A 734 0.71 40.67 8.16
C ARG A 734 0.10 39.44 7.49
N GLN A 735 -0.23 38.42 8.29
CA GLN A 735 -0.95 37.25 7.81
C GLN A 735 -2.43 37.60 7.59
N ASN A 736 -2.98 37.20 6.43
CA ASN A 736 -4.37 37.42 6.07
C ASN A 736 -5.22 36.17 6.35
N SER A 737 -6.55 36.33 6.38
CA SER A 737 -7.53 35.25 6.62
C SER A 737 -7.56 34.16 5.53
N ASP A 738 -7.06 34.44 4.34
CA ASP A 738 -6.90 33.47 3.25
C ASP A 738 -5.53 32.75 3.30
N GLY A 739 -4.70 33.08 4.30
CA GLY A 739 -3.38 32.51 4.52
C GLY A 739 -2.25 33.13 3.71
N THR A 740 -2.56 34.05 2.79
CA THR A 740 -1.55 34.89 2.16
C THR A 740 -1.02 35.91 3.17
N TRP A 741 0.08 36.56 2.82
CA TRP A 741 0.64 37.66 3.58
C TRP A 741 0.61 38.95 2.77
N SER A 742 0.45 40.06 3.48
CA SER A 742 0.42 41.39 2.92
C SER A 742 1.34 42.34 3.67
N HIS A 743 1.74 43.42 3.02
CA HIS A 743 2.60 44.43 3.62
C HIS A 743 2.36 45.80 3.01
N LYS A 744 2.93 46.83 3.66
CA LYS A 744 2.85 48.22 3.21
C LYS A 744 4.24 48.86 3.15
N PRO A 745 4.90 48.86 1.98
CA PRO A 745 6.22 49.48 1.84
C PRO A 745 6.12 51.01 1.87
N GLY A 746 6.52 51.64 2.98
CA GLY A 746 6.52 53.10 3.12
C GLY A 746 5.18 53.77 2.71
N ASN A 747 5.25 54.77 1.82
CA ASN A 747 4.10 55.52 1.31
C ASN A 747 3.42 54.90 0.07
N THR A 748 3.82 53.68 -0.32
CA THR A 748 3.26 52.95 -1.47
C THR A 748 2.00 52.17 -1.08
N ASP A 749 1.43 51.46 -2.06
CA ASP A 749 0.23 50.67 -1.88
C ASP A 749 0.45 49.50 -0.92
N VAL A 750 -0.54 49.23 -0.08
CA VAL A 750 -0.69 47.93 0.57
C VAL A 750 -0.78 46.87 -0.52
N THR A 751 0.07 45.86 -0.43
CA THR A 751 0.21 44.82 -1.45
C THR A 751 0.41 43.45 -0.80
N LYS A 752 0.02 42.39 -1.51
CA LYS A 752 0.29 40.97 -1.17
C LYS A 752 1.42 40.37 -1.99
N TYR A 753 2.02 41.17 -2.87
CA TYR A 753 3.09 40.74 -3.76
C TYR A 753 4.44 41.12 -3.19
N ASP A 754 5.40 40.20 -3.27
CA ASP A 754 6.80 40.49 -3.01
C ASP A 754 7.41 41.38 -4.11
N SER A 755 8.68 41.75 -3.96
CA SER A 755 9.37 42.60 -4.95
C SER A 755 9.63 41.92 -6.30
N SER A 756 9.38 40.61 -6.43
CA SER A 756 9.38 39.88 -7.70
C SER A 756 7.99 39.78 -8.34
N GLY A 757 6.95 40.35 -7.71
CA GLY A 757 5.56 40.24 -8.17
C GLY A 757 4.88 38.91 -7.83
N LYS A 758 5.42 38.13 -6.87
CA LYS A 758 4.83 36.84 -6.44
C LYS A 758 3.98 37.03 -5.18
N ILE A 759 2.86 36.32 -5.08
CA ILE A 759 2.04 36.31 -3.86
C ILE A 759 2.87 35.77 -2.69
N ILE A 760 2.82 36.46 -1.56
CA ILE A 760 3.58 36.09 -0.37
C ILE A 760 2.79 35.02 0.40
N MET A 761 3.29 33.78 0.40
CA MET A 761 2.77 32.69 1.25
C MET A 761 3.56 32.51 2.55
N ASP A 762 4.84 32.88 2.52
CA ASP A 762 5.74 32.83 3.66
C ASP A 762 6.73 34.00 3.55
N PRO A 763 6.69 35.00 4.45
CA PRO A 763 7.59 36.14 4.39
C PRO A 763 9.08 35.78 4.45
N ARG A 764 9.45 34.59 4.97
CA ARG A 764 10.83 34.09 4.99
C ARG A 764 11.36 33.76 3.60
N LYS A 765 10.47 33.35 2.70
CA LYS A 765 10.78 32.93 1.32
C LYS A 765 10.50 34.03 0.29
N ALA A 766 9.93 35.16 0.72
CA ALA A 766 9.58 36.27 -0.15
C ALA A 766 10.83 37.01 -0.65
N ASN A 767 10.73 37.62 -1.83
CA ASN A 767 11.73 38.60 -2.24
C ASN A 767 11.53 39.93 -1.48
N ARG A 768 12.46 40.22 -0.56
CA ARG A 768 12.40 41.34 0.40
C ARG A 768 13.20 42.58 -0.01
N TYR A 769 13.61 42.70 -1.28
CA TYR A 769 14.17 43.96 -1.78
C TYR A 769 13.12 45.09 -1.78
N ALA A 770 13.56 46.31 -1.52
CA ALA A 770 12.77 47.53 -1.54
C ALA A 770 13.54 48.66 -2.25
N ALA A 771 12.97 49.87 -2.24
CA ALA A 771 13.63 51.05 -2.83
C ALA A 771 14.96 51.36 -2.13
N TYR A 772 15.85 52.09 -2.83
CA TYR A 772 17.17 52.49 -2.31
C TYR A 772 18.09 51.32 -1.96
N ASP A 773 17.97 50.20 -2.69
CA ASP A 773 18.73 48.97 -2.49
C ASP A 773 18.60 48.37 -1.07
N ILE A 774 17.53 48.72 -0.36
CA ILE A 774 17.17 48.09 0.91
C ILE A 774 16.83 46.63 0.65
N ASN A 775 17.42 45.74 1.43
CA ASN A 775 17.10 44.32 1.44
C ASN A 775 16.90 43.90 2.88
N TYR A 776 15.65 43.59 3.28
CA TYR A 776 15.38 43.12 4.64
C TYR A 776 15.94 41.70 4.82
N ASN A 777 17.26 41.59 4.97
CA ASN A 777 18.04 40.37 4.94
C ASN A 777 17.78 39.53 6.19
N LEU A 778 17.59 40.18 7.34
CA LEU A 778 17.37 39.51 8.61
C LEU A 778 15.87 39.25 8.84
N PHE A 779 15.51 37.99 8.99
CA PHE A 779 14.19 37.60 9.50
C PHE A 779 14.26 37.48 11.01
N VAL A 780 13.62 38.41 11.73
CA VAL A 780 13.75 38.49 13.19
C VAL A 780 12.82 37.49 13.87
N GLY A 781 11.59 37.36 13.38
CA GLY A 781 10.63 36.39 13.93
C GLY A 781 9.18 36.69 13.57
N PHE A 782 8.32 35.79 14.03
CA PHE A 782 6.88 35.97 14.02
C PHE A 782 6.39 36.47 15.37
N TYR A 783 5.37 37.32 15.33
CA TYR A 783 4.81 37.98 16.52
C TYR A 783 3.28 37.98 16.47
N ILE A 784 2.66 37.84 17.63
CA ILE A 784 1.22 37.94 17.84
C ILE A 784 0.86 39.42 17.89
N VAL A 785 -0.14 39.82 17.12
CA VAL A 785 -0.72 41.16 17.19
C VAL A 785 -2.22 41.08 17.40
N LYS A 786 -2.70 41.81 18.41
CA LYS A 786 -4.12 42.13 18.56
C LYS A 786 -4.38 43.45 17.84
N PRO A 787 -5.30 43.53 16.85
CA PRO A 787 -5.52 44.75 16.11
C PRO A 787 -6.05 45.87 16.99
N LEU A 788 -5.56 47.09 16.77
CA LEU A 788 -6.12 48.29 17.42
C LEU A 788 -7.46 48.71 16.81
N ASN A 789 -7.74 48.32 15.55
CA ASN A 789 -8.97 48.65 14.84
C ASN A 789 -9.28 50.16 14.82
N ILE A 790 -8.24 50.98 14.62
CA ILE A 790 -8.37 52.43 14.49
C ILE A 790 -8.59 52.76 13.03
N TYR A 791 -9.80 53.19 12.67
CA TYR A 791 -10.16 53.51 11.28
C TYR A 791 -10.20 55.02 11.03
N TYR A 792 -9.85 55.42 9.82
CA TYR A 792 -10.10 56.77 9.31
C TYR A 792 -11.57 56.86 8.88
N SER A 793 -12.36 57.61 9.64
CA SER A 793 -13.81 57.80 9.45
C SER A 793 -14.13 58.93 8.48
#